data_AF-A0A386RDA4-F1
#
_entry.id   AF-A0A386RDA4-F1
#
_cell.length_a   1.000
_cell.length_b   1.000
_cell.length_c   1.000
_cell.angle_alpha   90.00
_cell.angle_beta   90.00
_cell.angle_gamma   90.00
#
_symmetry.space_group_name_H-M   'P 1'
#
loop_
_entity.id
_entity.type
_entity.pdbx_description
1 polymer ?
#
loop_
_entity_poly.entity_id
_entity_poly.type
_entity_poly.pdbx_seq_one_letter_code
_entity_poly.pdbx_strand_id
1 'polypeptide(L)'
;MKIAILASGNGTNFEVLTKKFQAGEIPGTEALMFCNHPNAPVIKRAQRLGIPYETFSVKECGSKQAYEYRLLKVLKEYKIDFIILSGYLRVVGSTILNEYPDSIVNLHPALLPKYPGLNSIARAFADYQKGLIDKTGVTVHFIDARLDHGPIIAQKAVPIYPDDTEETLETRVHETEHELFPMAVSEVIQTRMKRGNKVKRALVSVSDKTNLVPFVKGLVENHYEIISTGGTKKKLDEAGIKTISVEEITGFPEILDGRVKTLNPYIHGGLLAERDKPEHMKTLEKLNIHTIDLVCVNLYPFKQTIEKPNVELADAIENIDIGGPSLLRAASKNYASVTVVTDQADYDRVLKEITENGDTNLKTRAELAAKVFRTTAAYDALIAEYLTKQTGLEDPEKLSLTYDLKQKMRYGENSHQKAWLYEDALPKKFSILQAEQLHGKKLSYNNIKDADEALRAIREFQAEPTVVAMKHMNPCGIGRGKTLEEAWDRAYEADSISIFGGVIALNRKVDLATAKKMHKIFLEIVIAPGFDDDALAVLEKKKNIRLLQLDFSHENEPVRYETVSVMGGLLMQEQDVLNENVADWKCVTDVKPTEQQLKTMMFALKAVKHTKSNAIVVANNERTLGVGAGQPNRIDSAKIAVKHAGEAIDNTAVMSSDAFFPFGDCVEYAGKHGIKAIVQPGGSVRDQESIEAANKYGIAMVFTGYRHFRH
;
A
#
# COMPACT_ATOMS: atom_id res chain seq x y z
N MET A 1 -3.59 1.14 39.91
CA MET A 1 -2.98 2.37 39.38
C MET A 1 -1.90 2.82 40.33
N LYS A 2 -0.65 2.89 39.88
CA LYS A 2 0.51 3.40 40.62
C LYS A 2 0.79 4.85 40.23
N ILE A 3 1.03 5.69 41.21
CA ILE A 3 1.06 7.14 41.05
C ILE A 3 2.42 7.68 41.51
N ALA A 4 2.99 8.60 40.74
CA ALA A 4 4.16 9.37 41.15
C ALA A 4 3.76 10.81 41.48
N ILE A 5 4.24 11.33 42.60
CA ILE A 5 4.10 12.76 42.95
C ILE A 5 5.45 13.45 42.75
N LEU A 6 5.49 14.44 41.88
CA LEU A 6 6.68 15.24 41.58
C LEU A 6 6.57 16.58 42.30
N ALA A 7 7.62 16.98 43.01
CA ALA A 7 7.66 18.21 43.80
C ALA A 7 9.05 18.86 43.82
N SER A 8 9.13 20.17 44.08
CA SER A 8 10.41 20.90 44.10
C SER A 8 10.73 21.64 45.40
N GLY A 9 9.72 21.95 46.21
CA GLY A 9 9.85 22.91 47.32
C GLY A 9 9.54 22.34 48.71
N ASN A 10 8.77 23.09 49.50
CA ASN A 10 8.43 22.76 50.90
C ASN A 10 7.66 21.43 51.04
N GLY A 11 6.78 21.11 50.08
CA GLY A 11 6.05 19.85 50.02
C GLY A 11 4.83 19.75 50.94
N THR A 12 4.19 20.87 51.27
CA THR A 12 2.94 20.88 52.07
C THR A 12 1.78 20.19 51.32
N ASN A 13 1.58 20.52 50.04
CA ASN A 13 0.61 19.85 49.16
C ASN A 13 0.89 18.35 49.00
N PHE A 14 2.17 17.97 48.86
CA PHE A 14 2.60 16.56 48.84
C PHE A 14 2.15 15.84 50.11
N GLU A 15 2.44 16.39 51.30
CA GLU A 15 2.05 15.77 52.56
C GLU A 15 0.53 15.59 52.71
N VAL A 16 -0.26 16.57 52.26
CA VAL A 16 -1.73 16.47 52.27
C VAL A 16 -2.19 15.34 51.36
N LEU A 17 -1.69 15.28 50.13
CA LEU A 17 -2.02 14.20 49.18
C LEU A 17 -1.64 12.83 49.74
N THR A 18 -0.42 12.68 50.26
CA THR A 18 0.06 11.41 50.82
C THR A 18 -0.82 10.93 51.98
N LYS A 19 -1.21 11.82 52.89
CA LYS A 19 -2.14 11.46 53.98
C LYS A 19 -3.50 10.98 53.44
N LYS A 20 -4.00 11.62 52.38
CA LYS A 20 -5.26 11.22 51.73
C LYS A 20 -5.15 9.88 51.00
N PHE A 21 -4.01 9.57 50.37
CA PHE A 21 -3.72 8.24 49.82
C PHE A 21 -3.66 7.18 50.93
N GLN A 22 -2.93 7.44 52.02
CA GLN A 22 -2.80 6.52 53.15
C GLN A 22 -4.14 6.26 53.87
N ALA A 23 -5.01 7.27 53.93
CA ALA A 23 -6.37 7.14 54.45
C ALA A 23 -7.35 6.44 53.48
N GLY A 24 -6.93 6.17 52.23
CA GLY A 24 -7.79 5.55 51.21
C GLY A 24 -8.83 6.49 50.59
N GLU A 25 -8.73 7.80 50.84
CA GLU A 25 -9.66 8.81 50.28
C GLU A 25 -9.39 9.10 48.80
N ILE A 26 -8.15 8.87 48.35
CA ILE A 26 -7.78 8.89 46.93
C ILE A 26 -7.46 7.46 46.52
N PRO A 27 -8.14 6.91 45.50
CA PRO A 27 -7.87 5.53 45.06
C PRO A 27 -6.51 5.42 44.36
N GLY A 28 -5.95 4.21 44.36
CA GLY A 28 -4.64 3.93 43.77
C GLY A 28 -3.54 3.84 44.83
N THR A 29 -2.30 3.73 44.36
CA THR A 29 -1.13 3.57 45.23
C THR A 29 -0.12 4.65 44.90
N GLU A 30 0.19 5.51 45.86
CA GLU A 30 1.34 6.41 45.78
C GLU A 30 2.63 5.58 45.83
N ALA A 31 3.26 5.38 44.67
CA ALA A 31 4.37 4.46 44.49
C ALA A 31 5.73 5.15 44.54
N LEU A 32 5.78 6.46 44.29
CA LEU A 32 7.02 7.23 44.22
C LEU A 32 6.77 8.73 44.50
N MET A 33 7.63 9.33 45.31
CA MET A 33 7.85 10.79 45.31
C MET A 33 9.14 11.10 44.55
N PHE A 34 9.09 11.99 43.55
CA PHE A 34 10.30 12.47 42.88
C PHE A 34 10.55 13.94 43.18
N CYS A 35 11.80 14.27 43.54
CA CYS A 35 12.22 15.64 43.74
C CYS A 35 13.42 16.03 42.89
N ASN A 36 13.33 17.13 42.15
CA ASN A 36 14.42 17.65 41.33
C ASN A 36 15.48 18.45 42.12
N HIS A 37 15.30 18.60 43.43
CA HIS A 37 16.19 19.30 44.35
C HIS A 37 16.56 18.37 45.52
N PRO A 38 17.77 17.78 45.52
CA PRO A 38 18.19 16.80 46.53
C PRO A 38 18.17 17.27 48.00
N ASN A 39 18.10 18.57 48.24
CA ASN A 39 18.07 19.16 49.57
C ASN A 39 16.71 19.80 49.93
N ALA A 40 15.66 19.59 49.13
CA ALA A 40 14.37 20.20 49.37
C ALA A 40 13.67 19.63 50.61
N PRO A 41 12.92 20.45 51.39
CA PRO A 41 12.22 19.99 52.59
C PRO A 41 11.23 18.84 52.35
N VAL A 42 10.66 18.73 51.14
CA VAL A 42 9.74 17.63 50.76
C VAL A 42 10.36 16.24 50.94
N ILE A 43 11.69 16.09 50.81
CA ILE A 43 12.38 14.81 50.99
C ILE A 43 12.26 14.33 52.44
N LYS A 44 12.43 15.23 53.42
CA LYS A 44 12.23 14.91 54.83
C LYS A 44 10.77 14.53 55.13
N ARG A 45 9.81 15.16 54.43
CA ARG A 45 8.39 14.80 54.55
C ARG A 45 8.12 13.40 54.01
N ALA A 46 8.66 13.05 52.83
CA ALA A 46 8.51 11.72 52.25
C ALA A 46 9.13 10.62 53.14
N GLN A 47 10.32 10.87 53.69
CA GLN A 47 10.95 9.98 54.69
C GLN A 47 10.05 9.75 55.91
N ARG A 48 9.52 10.83 56.49
CA ARG A 48 8.63 10.76 57.66
C ARG A 48 7.33 10.02 57.36
N LEU A 49 6.81 10.13 56.14
CA LEU A 49 5.56 9.50 55.70
C LEU A 49 5.76 8.08 55.14
N GLY A 50 7.01 7.60 55.04
CA GLY A 50 7.34 6.26 54.57
C GLY A 50 7.14 6.03 53.06
N ILE A 51 7.18 7.08 52.25
CA ILE A 51 7.01 6.98 50.79
C ILE A 51 8.39 6.81 50.12
N PRO A 52 8.57 5.82 49.22
CA PRO A 52 9.77 5.70 48.40
C PRO A 52 10.02 6.99 47.62
N TYR A 53 11.26 7.47 47.60
CA TYR A 53 11.59 8.69 46.89
C TYR A 53 12.90 8.59 46.10
N GLU A 54 12.94 9.32 45.00
CA GLU A 54 14.11 9.48 44.15
C GLU A 54 14.42 10.96 43.97
N THR A 55 15.71 11.30 43.88
CA THR A 55 16.12 12.68 43.65
C THR A 55 17.39 12.78 42.82
N PHE A 56 17.35 13.70 41.86
CA PHE A 56 18.52 14.16 41.13
C PHE A 56 18.21 15.49 40.46
N SER A 57 19.24 16.29 40.26
CA SER A 57 19.12 17.58 39.56
C SER A 57 19.49 17.47 38.08
N VAL A 58 19.08 18.48 37.30
CA VAL A 58 19.52 18.62 35.89
C VAL A 58 21.04 18.77 35.81
N LYS A 59 21.63 19.45 36.80
CA LYS A 59 23.09 19.65 36.90
C LYS A 59 23.82 18.32 37.01
N GLU A 60 23.30 17.38 37.80
CA GLU A 60 23.85 16.01 37.90
C GLU A 60 23.70 15.22 36.60
N CYS A 61 22.67 15.49 35.80
CA CYS A 61 22.41 14.78 34.54
C CYS A 61 23.13 15.41 33.32
N GLY A 62 23.78 16.57 33.48
CA GLY A 62 24.51 17.28 32.43
C GLY A 62 23.65 18.00 31.38
N SER A 63 22.41 17.56 31.12
CA SER A 63 21.49 18.24 30.20
C SER A 63 20.01 18.03 30.58
N LYS A 64 19.11 18.89 30.05
CA LYS A 64 17.66 18.72 30.22
C LYS A 64 17.16 17.40 29.64
N GLN A 65 17.70 16.99 28.50
CA GLN A 65 17.28 15.75 27.82
C GLN A 65 17.71 14.51 28.60
N ALA A 66 18.97 14.46 29.07
CA ALA A 66 19.46 13.36 29.89
C ALA A 66 18.69 13.25 31.22
N TYR A 67 18.34 14.39 31.81
CA TYR A 67 17.48 14.45 32.99
C TYR A 67 16.09 13.82 32.74
N GLU A 68 15.43 14.16 31.62
CA GLU A 68 14.12 13.61 31.29
C GLU A 68 14.18 12.10 31.00
N TYR A 69 15.22 11.62 30.31
CA TYR A 69 15.39 10.17 30.10
C TYR A 69 15.63 9.42 31.41
N ARG A 70 16.42 9.99 32.33
CA ARG A 70 16.64 9.39 33.65
C ARG A 70 15.35 9.35 34.47
N LEU A 71 14.58 10.44 34.45
CA LEU A 71 13.27 10.49 35.10
C LEU A 71 12.30 9.46 34.50
N LEU A 72 12.23 9.37 33.17
CA LEU A 72 11.40 8.37 32.50
C LEU A 72 11.77 6.94 32.92
N LYS A 73 13.08 6.65 33.00
CA LYS A 73 13.58 5.34 33.43
C LYS A 73 13.10 5.00 34.84
N VAL A 74 13.23 5.94 35.78
CA VAL A 74 12.75 5.78 37.16
C VAL A 74 11.24 5.55 37.18
N LEU A 75 10.45 6.36 36.46
CA LEU A 75 9.01 6.17 36.39
C LEU A 75 8.63 4.78 35.85
N LYS A 76 9.37 4.25 34.86
CA LYS A 76 9.17 2.89 34.33
C LYS A 76 9.57 1.80 35.34
N GLU A 77 10.67 1.97 36.08
CA GLU A 77 11.11 1.02 37.12
C GLU A 77 10.06 0.85 38.22
N TYR A 78 9.42 1.95 38.63
CA TYR A 78 8.35 1.94 39.62
C TYR A 78 6.98 1.53 39.04
N LYS A 79 6.88 1.34 37.71
CA LYS A 79 5.65 1.04 36.96
C LYS A 79 4.56 2.09 37.19
N ILE A 80 4.91 3.36 37.04
CA ILE A 80 3.98 4.48 37.25
C ILE A 80 2.96 4.55 36.10
N ASP A 81 1.69 4.74 36.44
CA ASP A 81 0.56 4.88 35.51
C ASP A 81 0.08 6.34 35.38
N PHE A 82 0.34 7.16 36.40
CA PHE A 82 -0.18 8.53 36.51
C PHE A 82 0.75 9.44 37.30
N ILE A 83 0.86 10.70 36.91
CA ILE A 83 1.80 11.67 37.49
C ILE A 83 1.04 12.87 38.05
N ILE A 84 1.39 13.27 39.28
CA ILE A 84 0.85 14.46 39.95
C ILE A 84 1.99 15.44 40.15
N LEU A 85 1.87 16.66 39.61
CA LEU A 85 2.80 17.74 39.84
C LEU A 85 2.30 18.59 41.02
N SER A 86 2.98 18.44 42.16
CA SER A 86 2.65 19.11 43.42
C SER A 86 3.71 20.17 43.71
N GLY A 87 3.58 21.34 43.06
CA GLY A 87 4.59 22.41 43.14
C GLY A 87 5.92 21.99 42.52
N TYR A 88 5.86 21.35 41.34
CA TYR A 88 7.03 20.95 40.57
C TYR A 88 7.47 22.10 39.65
N LEU A 89 8.54 22.79 40.02
CA LEU A 89 9.01 24.04 39.40
C LEU A 89 9.82 23.82 38.11
N ARG A 90 9.42 22.84 37.30
CA ARG A 90 10.08 22.44 36.05
C ARG A 90 9.06 22.13 34.98
N VAL A 91 9.27 22.66 33.79
CA VAL A 91 8.49 22.30 32.60
C VAL A 91 8.80 20.85 32.23
N VAL A 92 7.75 20.02 32.18
CA VAL A 92 7.81 18.65 31.68
C VAL A 92 7.95 18.68 30.16
N GLY A 93 9.03 18.14 29.62
CA GLY A 93 9.27 18.10 28.17
C GLY A 93 8.62 16.91 27.48
N SER A 94 8.77 16.89 26.15
CA SER A 94 8.15 15.93 25.24
C SER A 94 8.49 14.48 25.56
N THR A 95 9.68 14.21 26.12
CA THR A 95 10.11 12.86 26.50
C THR A 95 9.12 12.20 27.47
N ILE A 96 8.62 12.95 28.45
CA ILE A 96 7.67 12.46 29.44
C ILE A 96 6.23 12.59 28.90
N LEU A 97 5.89 13.71 28.26
CA LEU A 97 4.54 13.95 27.73
C LEU A 97 4.11 12.89 26.70
N ASN A 98 5.03 12.42 25.85
CA ASN A 98 4.72 11.39 24.85
C ASN A 98 4.46 10.01 25.46
N GLU A 99 5.08 9.73 26.62
CA GLU A 99 4.94 8.43 27.32
C GLU A 99 3.73 8.44 28.27
N TYR A 100 3.33 9.61 28.74
CA TYR A 100 2.20 9.80 29.66
C TYR A 100 1.14 10.76 29.08
N PRO A 101 0.57 10.48 27.89
CA PRO A 101 -0.48 11.32 27.31
C PRO A 101 -1.70 11.35 28.23
N ASP A 102 -2.25 12.53 28.48
CA ASP A 102 -3.44 12.76 29.33
C ASP A 102 -3.35 12.13 30.73
N SER A 103 -2.14 11.97 31.27
CA SER A 103 -1.87 11.21 32.50
C SER A 103 -1.06 12.00 33.53
N ILE A 104 -1.00 13.32 33.35
CA ILE A 104 -0.25 14.23 34.21
C ILE A 104 -1.13 15.41 34.60
N VAL A 105 -1.31 15.60 35.90
CA VAL A 105 -2.09 16.71 36.48
C VAL A 105 -1.17 17.66 37.22
N ASN A 106 -1.40 18.96 37.06
CA ASN A 106 -0.65 20.01 37.72
C ASN A 106 -1.54 20.88 38.62
N LEU A 107 -0.96 21.26 39.75
CA LEU A 107 -1.47 22.29 40.63
C LEU A 107 -0.83 23.64 40.28
N HIS A 108 -1.64 24.66 40.09
CA HIS A 108 -1.19 26.01 39.81
C HIS A 108 -1.78 27.03 40.82
N PRO A 109 -0.94 27.81 41.52
CA PRO A 109 -1.37 28.75 42.56
C PRO A 109 -1.84 30.10 41.99
N ALA A 110 -2.75 30.06 41.02
CA ALA A 110 -3.52 31.21 40.53
C ALA A 110 -4.67 30.74 39.62
N LEU A 111 -5.54 31.66 39.20
CA LEU A 111 -6.53 31.40 38.15
C LEU A 111 -5.87 31.41 36.76
N LEU A 112 -5.92 30.25 36.09
CA LEU A 112 -5.63 30.13 34.66
C LEU A 112 -6.88 30.47 33.83
N PRO A 113 -6.71 30.99 32.60
CA PRO A 113 -5.45 31.23 31.88
C PRO A 113 -4.78 32.57 32.21
N LYS A 114 -5.25 33.32 33.22
CA LYS A 114 -4.83 34.71 33.45
C LYS A 114 -3.38 34.84 33.96
N TYR A 115 -2.93 33.92 34.82
CA TYR A 115 -1.62 34.02 35.47
C TYR A 115 -0.73 32.78 35.23
N PRO A 116 -0.37 32.40 34.00
CA PRO A 116 0.46 31.22 33.73
C PRO A 116 1.91 31.46 34.14
N GLY A 117 2.63 30.42 34.53
CA GLY A 117 4.04 30.46 34.90
C GLY A 117 4.35 30.92 36.33
N LEU A 118 5.63 31.10 36.63
CA LEU A 118 6.15 31.37 37.98
C LEU A 118 5.62 32.67 38.60
N ASN A 119 5.75 32.79 39.92
CA ASN A 119 5.39 33.98 40.71
C ASN A 119 3.94 34.45 40.43
N SER A 120 3.02 33.51 40.25
CA SER A 120 1.64 33.79 39.88
C SER A 120 0.88 34.52 41.01
N ILE A 121 1.14 34.17 42.27
CA ILE A 121 0.57 34.84 43.45
C ILE A 121 1.03 36.30 43.51
N ALA A 122 2.35 36.55 43.44
CA ALA A 122 2.93 37.89 43.44
C ALA A 122 2.37 38.78 42.32
N ARG A 123 2.22 38.22 41.11
CA ARG A 123 1.63 38.94 39.97
C ARG A 123 0.16 39.26 40.18
N ALA A 124 -0.63 38.32 40.72
CA ALA A 124 -2.02 38.58 41.06
C ALA A 124 -2.13 39.64 42.17
N PHE A 125 -1.28 39.59 43.20
CA PHE A 125 -1.24 40.59 44.26
C PHE A 125 -0.86 41.99 43.74
N ALA A 126 0.10 42.08 42.81
CA ALA A 126 0.45 43.34 42.15
C ALA A 126 -0.69 43.91 41.30
N ASP A 127 -1.50 43.07 40.65
CA ASP A 127 -2.70 43.50 39.93
C ASP A 127 -3.80 43.97 40.90
N TYR A 128 -3.93 43.31 42.05
CA TYR A 128 -4.83 43.74 43.12
C TYR A 128 -4.45 45.12 43.66
N GLN A 129 -3.16 45.38 43.92
CA GLN A 129 -2.66 46.68 44.36
C GLN A 129 -2.95 47.81 43.36
N LYS A 130 -3.15 47.47 42.08
CA LYS A 130 -3.55 48.41 41.01
C LYS A 130 -5.06 48.54 40.86
N GLY A 131 -5.86 47.85 41.67
CA GLY A 131 -7.32 47.82 41.59
C GLY A 131 -7.88 47.02 40.41
N LEU A 132 -7.09 46.13 39.80
CA LEU A 132 -7.48 45.40 38.58
C LEU A 132 -8.24 44.09 38.87
N ILE A 133 -8.10 43.56 40.09
CA ILE A 133 -8.77 42.35 40.56
C ILE A 133 -9.11 42.49 42.04
N ASP A 134 -10.06 41.70 42.51
CA ASP A 134 -10.44 41.53 43.93
C ASP A 134 -10.26 40.07 44.40
N LYS A 135 -9.84 39.17 43.49
CA LYS A 135 -9.67 37.74 43.74
C LYS A 135 -8.61 37.12 42.84
N THR A 136 -7.92 36.12 43.37
CA THR A 136 -7.11 35.15 42.62
C THR A 136 -7.74 33.76 42.80
N GLY A 137 -6.96 32.68 42.78
CA GLY A 137 -7.47 31.35 43.04
C GLY A 137 -6.42 30.25 42.93
N VAL A 138 -6.90 29.02 42.87
CA VAL A 138 -6.13 27.82 42.62
C VAL A 138 -6.71 27.13 41.38
N THR A 139 -5.84 26.63 40.51
CA THR A 139 -6.24 25.82 39.35
C THR A 139 -5.59 24.46 39.41
N VAL A 140 -6.39 23.41 39.18
CA VAL A 140 -5.91 22.06 38.89
C VAL A 140 -6.22 21.77 37.42
N HIS A 141 -5.22 21.35 36.64
CA HIS A 141 -5.36 21.13 35.20
C HIS A 141 -4.50 19.97 34.70
N PHE A 142 -4.87 19.39 33.56
CA PHE A 142 -3.98 18.50 32.81
C PHE A 142 -2.92 19.32 32.11
N ILE A 143 -1.69 18.80 31.99
CA ILE A 143 -0.63 19.52 31.26
C ILE A 143 -0.58 19.14 29.79
N ASP A 144 -0.21 20.10 28.94
CA ASP A 144 0.18 19.88 27.55
C ASP A 144 1.61 20.42 27.30
N ALA A 145 2.06 20.48 26.05
CA ALA A 145 3.40 20.97 25.71
C ALA A 145 3.60 22.49 25.98
N ARG A 146 2.51 23.23 26.24
CA ARG A 146 2.53 24.66 26.56
C ARG A 146 2.42 24.85 28.08
N LEU A 147 3.03 25.94 28.56
CA LEU A 147 3.05 26.27 29.98
C LEU A 147 1.65 26.66 30.48
N ASP A 148 1.13 25.93 31.45
CA ASP A 148 -0.12 26.21 32.17
C ASP A 148 -1.34 26.47 31.25
N HIS A 149 -1.44 25.70 30.16
CA HIS A 149 -2.49 25.87 29.16
C HIS A 149 -3.50 24.71 29.12
N GLY A 150 -3.15 23.53 29.63
CA GLY A 150 -3.96 22.35 29.38
C GLY A 150 -5.34 22.37 30.07
N PRO A 151 -6.20 21.38 29.76
CA PRO A 151 -7.59 21.37 30.19
C PRO A 151 -7.76 21.53 31.70
N ILE A 152 -8.55 22.52 32.11
CA ILE A 152 -8.86 22.78 33.52
C ILE A 152 -9.75 21.67 34.06
N ILE A 153 -9.37 21.12 35.21
CA ILE A 153 -10.09 20.08 35.95
C ILE A 153 -10.96 20.73 37.01
N ALA A 154 -10.36 21.62 37.81
CA ALA A 154 -11.06 22.35 38.85
C ALA A 154 -10.41 23.71 39.12
N GLN A 155 -11.21 24.69 39.50
CA GLN A 155 -10.74 26.00 39.95
C GLN A 155 -11.52 26.46 41.17
N LYS A 156 -10.83 27.11 42.11
CA LYS A 156 -11.46 27.75 43.27
C LYS A 156 -10.91 29.15 43.43
N ALA A 157 -11.80 30.14 43.48
CA ALA A 157 -11.43 31.53 43.68
C ALA A 157 -11.05 31.80 45.13
N VAL A 158 -10.04 32.64 45.33
CA VAL A 158 -9.54 33.09 46.63
C VAL A 158 -9.65 34.62 46.68
N PRO A 159 -10.48 35.19 47.57
CA PRO A 159 -10.62 36.64 47.69
C PRO A 159 -9.34 37.28 48.22
N ILE A 160 -9.08 38.52 47.80
CA ILE A 160 -7.98 39.36 48.30
C ILE A 160 -8.59 40.51 49.10
N TYR A 161 -8.23 40.63 50.38
CA TYR A 161 -8.78 41.60 51.31
C TYR A 161 -7.92 42.88 51.41
N PRO A 162 -8.51 44.03 51.80
CA PRO A 162 -7.79 45.30 51.93
C PRO A 162 -6.54 45.29 52.80
N ASP A 163 -6.50 44.40 53.80
CA ASP A 163 -5.43 44.23 54.77
C ASP A 163 -4.46 43.09 54.43
N ASP A 164 -4.63 42.43 53.27
CA ASP A 164 -3.72 41.36 52.85
C ASP A 164 -2.32 41.88 52.52
N THR A 165 -1.31 41.14 52.95
CA THR A 165 0.03 41.14 52.38
C THR A 165 0.15 40.02 51.35
N GLU A 166 1.23 40.05 50.55
CA GLU A 166 1.51 38.93 49.64
C GLU A 166 1.61 37.59 50.39
N GLU A 167 2.17 37.60 51.60
CA GLU A 167 2.33 36.43 52.46
C GLU A 167 1.01 35.92 53.05
N THR A 168 0.10 36.81 53.47
CA THR A 168 -1.23 36.38 53.96
C THR A 168 -2.09 35.84 52.82
N LEU A 169 -1.96 36.42 51.62
CA LEU A 169 -2.61 35.89 50.42
C LEU A 169 -2.03 34.52 50.02
N GLU A 170 -0.70 34.38 49.99
CA GLU A 170 -0.03 33.12 49.68
C GLU A 170 -0.47 32.01 50.65
N THR A 171 -0.55 32.32 51.94
CA THR A 171 -1.06 31.39 52.96
C THR A 171 -2.49 30.92 52.63
N ARG A 172 -3.40 31.85 52.31
CA ARG A 172 -4.79 31.52 51.97
C ARG A 172 -4.93 30.74 50.66
N VAL A 173 -4.08 31.06 49.68
CA VAL A 173 -3.98 30.28 48.43
C VAL A 173 -3.57 28.84 48.76
N HIS A 174 -2.52 28.63 49.55
CA HIS A 174 -2.08 27.30 49.96
C HIS A 174 -3.13 26.51 50.76
N GLU A 175 -3.88 27.16 51.66
CA GLU A 175 -5.01 26.52 52.35
C GLU A 175 -6.06 26.03 51.35
N THR A 176 -6.34 26.84 50.31
CA THR A 176 -7.27 26.47 49.24
C THR A 176 -6.72 25.34 48.37
N GLU A 177 -5.42 25.27 48.13
CA GLU A 177 -4.77 24.15 47.44
C GLU A 177 -4.94 22.83 48.21
N HIS A 178 -4.79 22.87 49.55
CA HIS A 178 -4.92 21.69 50.41
C HIS A 178 -6.33 21.09 50.37
N GLU A 179 -7.34 21.91 50.07
CA GLU A 179 -8.71 21.46 49.88
C GLU A 179 -8.98 21.00 48.44
N LEU A 180 -8.70 21.86 47.44
CA LEU A 180 -9.10 21.63 46.05
C LEU A 180 -8.32 20.50 45.40
N PHE A 181 -7.01 20.42 45.67
CA PHE A 181 -6.13 19.54 44.92
C PHE A 181 -6.38 18.05 45.18
N PRO A 182 -6.52 17.57 46.43
CA PRO A 182 -6.88 16.18 46.70
C PRO A 182 -8.23 15.78 46.10
N MET A 183 -9.23 16.67 46.13
CA MET A 183 -10.55 16.41 45.55
C MET A 183 -10.46 16.20 44.05
N ALA A 184 -9.83 17.14 43.33
CA ALA A 184 -9.68 17.06 41.88
C ALA A 184 -8.87 15.83 41.46
N VAL A 185 -7.79 15.51 42.18
CA VAL A 185 -6.98 14.30 41.94
C VAL A 185 -7.81 13.02 42.16
N SER A 186 -8.61 12.94 43.23
CA SER A 186 -9.47 11.77 43.49
C SER A 186 -10.49 11.56 42.38
N GLU A 187 -11.17 12.61 41.93
CA GLU A 187 -12.17 12.52 40.87
C GLU A 187 -11.56 12.03 39.54
N VAL A 188 -10.38 12.57 39.17
CA VAL A 188 -9.66 12.17 37.96
C VAL A 188 -9.25 10.70 38.03
N ILE A 189 -8.64 10.27 39.13
CA ILE A 189 -8.18 8.88 39.28
C ILE A 189 -9.38 7.93 39.34
N GLN A 190 -10.45 8.25 40.06
CA GLN A 190 -11.68 7.46 40.10
C GLN A 190 -12.28 7.29 38.70
N THR A 191 -12.38 8.38 37.94
CA THR A 191 -12.89 8.35 36.56
C THR A 191 -12.02 7.49 35.66
N ARG A 192 -10.69 7.58 35.80
CA ARG A 192 -9.74 6.81 35.03
C ARG A 192 -9.75 5.31 35.38
N MET A 193 -9.86 4.98 36.66
CA MET A 193 -10.00 3.59 37.13
C MET A 193 -11.34 2.99 36.68
N LYS A 194 -12.43 3.77 36.66
CA LYS A 194 -13.71 3.34 36.08
C LYS A 194 -13.61 3.09 34.56
N ARG A 195 -12.86 3.91 33.83
CA ARG A 195 -12.58 3.70 32.39
C ARG A 195 -11.77 2.42 32.13
N GLY A 196 -10.81 2.08 33.02
CA GLY A 196 -10.02 0.85 32.93
C GLY A 196 -10.79 -0.45 33.19
N ASN A 197 -12.00 -0.37 33.77
CA ASN A 197 -12.88 -1.52 34.06
C ASN A 197 -14.02 -1.69 33.02
N LYS A 198 -14.00 -0.96 31.91
CA LYS A 198 -15.02 -1.12 30.85
C LYS A 198 -14.62 -2.28 29.95
N VAL A 199 -15.46 -3.33 29.93
CA VAL A 199 -15.27 -4.49 29.05
C VAL A 199 -15.23 -4.02 27.60
N LYS A 200 -14.14 -4.34 26.88
CA LYS A 200 -13.97 -3.99 25.46
C LYS A 200 -14.74 -4.98 24.60
N ARG A 201 -15.19 -4.57 23.42
CA ARG A 201 -15.95 -5.42 22.49
C ARG A 201 -15.30 -5.50 21.12
N ALA A 202 -15.20 -6.72 20.60
CA ALA A 202 -14.74 -6.99 19.25
C ALA A 202 -15.89 -7.57 18.42
N LEU A 203 -16.25 -6.92 17.31
CA LEU A 203 -17.16 -7.47 16.32
C LEU A 203 -16.36 -8.23 15.26
N VAL A 204 -16.60 -9.54 15.16
CA VAL A 204 -15.87 -10.44 14.27
C VAL A 204 -16.84 -11.10 13.30
N SER A 205 -16.66 -10.85 12.00
CA SER A 205 -17.47 -11.44 10.93
C SER A 205 -16.62 -11.60 9.66
N VAL A 206 -16.08 -12.81 9.45
CA VAL A 206 -15.15 -13.09 8.36
C VAL A 206 -15.65 -14.23 7.44
N SER A 207 -15.48 -14.03 6.14
CA SER A 207 -15.63 -15.04 5.11
C SER A 207 -14.51 -16.08 5.20
N ASP A 208 -13.25 -15.63 5.09
CA ASP A 208 -12.06 -16.47 5.32
C ASP A 208 -11.76 -16.57 6.81
N LYS A 209 -11.74 -17.80 7.33
CA LYS A 209 -11.59 -18.13 8.76
C LYS A 209 -10.18 -18.64 9.08
N THR A 210 -9.26 -18.56 8.13
CA THR A 210 -7.86 -18.92 8.32
C THR A 210 -7.25 -18.13 9.47
N ASN A 211 -6.59 -18.83 10.40
CA ASN A 211 -5.97 -18.26 11.61
C ASN A 211 -6.88 -17.39 12.50
N LEU A 212 -8.21 -17.48 12.35
CA LEU A 212 -9.16 -16.67 13.12
C LEU A 212 -9.17 -17.04 14.61
N VAL A 213 -9.18 -18.34 14.92
CA VAL A 213 -9.35 -18.83 16.30
C VAL A 213 -8.21 -18.39 17.22
N PRO A 214 -6.91 -18.52 16.84
CA PRO A 214 -5.81 -17.98 17.65
C PRO A 214 -5.93 -16.48 17.91
N PHE A 215 -6.27 -15.70 16.88
CA PHE A 215 -6.44 -14.26 17.01
C PHE A 215 -7.56 -13.89 18.00
N VAL A 216 -8.73 -14.50 17.88
CA VAL A 216 -9.87 -14.23 18.77
C VAL A 216 -9.61 -14.71 20.20
N LYS A 217 -8.91 -15.84 20.40
CA LYS A 217 -8.47 -16.26 21.75
C LYS A 217 -7.59 -15.21 22.40
N GLY A 218 -6.63 -14.67 21.67
CA GLY A 218 -5.79 -13.57 22.16
C GLY A 218 -6.59 -12.32 22.54
N LEU A 219 -7.67 -12.00 21.81
CA LEU A 219 -8.57 -10.90 22.20
C LEU A 219 -9.31 -11.21 23.51
N VAL A 220 -9.81 -12.43 23.69
CA VAL A 220 -10.48 -12.87 24.92
C VAL A 220 -9.53 -12.85 26.13
N GLU A 221 -8.29 -13.30 25.95
CA GLU A 221 -7.23 -13.21 26.97
C GLU A 221 -6.94 -11.76 27.38
N ASN A 222 -7.14 -10.81 26.46
CA ASN A 222 -7.07 -9.37 26.71
C ASN A 222 -8.44 -8.74 27.06
N HIS A 223 -9.36 -9.55 27.59
CA HIS A 223 -10.65 -9.12 28.14
C HIS A 223 -11.64 -8.49 27.14
N TYR A 224 -11.59 -8.90 25.86
CA TYR A 224 -12.62 -8.55 24.89
C TYR A 224 -13.83 -9.50 24.95
N GLU A 225 -15.03 -8.94 24.96
CA GLU A 225 -16.27 -9.62 24.58
C GLU A 225 -16.35 -9.73 23.06
N ILE A 226 -16.73 -10.92 22.56
CA ILE A 226 -16.77 -11.20 21.13
C ILE A 226 -18.21 -11.15 20.62
N ILE A 227 -18.50 -10.18 19.74
CA ILE A 227 -19.74 -10.11 18.98
C ILE A 227 -19.53 -10.84 17.65
N SER A 228 -20.39 -11.78 17.29
CA SER A 228 -20.26 -12.49 16.01
C SER A 228 -21.62 -12.97 15.46
N THR A 229 -21.65 -13.35 14.19
CA THR A 229 -22.84 -13.86 13.50
C THR A 229 -22.49 -14.95 12.48
N GLY A 230 -23.49 -15.72 12.06
CA GLY A 230 -23.42 -16.72 10.98
C GLY A 230 -22.31 -17.75 11.16
N GLY A 231 -21.64 -18.09 10.05
CA GLY A 231 -20.58 -19.10 10.04
C GLY A 231 -19.34 -18.73 10.87
N THR A 232 -19.10 -17.43 11.13
CA THR A 232 -18.01 -17.00 12.02
C THR A 232 -18.34 -17.38 13.45
N LYS A 233 -19.55 -17.04 13.92
CA LYS A 233 -20.02 -17.40 15.25
C LYS A 233 -19.93 -18.90 15.50
N LYS A 234 -20.46 -19.71 14.58
CA LYS A 234 -20.40 -21.17 14.65
C LYS A 234 -18.97 -21.68 14.86
N LYS A 235 -18.02 -21.16 14.08
CA LYS A 235 -16.60 -21.58 14.16
C LYS A 235 -15.96 -21.22 15.51
N LEU A 236 -16.32 -20.07 16.07
CA LEU A 236 -15.81 -19.62 17.37
C LEU A 236 -16.44 -20.42 18.53
N ASP A 237 -17.74 -20.69 18.46
CA ASP A 237 -18.46 -21.50 19.44
C ASP A 237 -17.90 -22.94 19.48
N GLU A 238 -17.63 -23.55 18.32
CA GLU A 238 -16.97 -24.86 18.20
C GLU A 238 -15.56 -24.88 18.83
N ALA A 239 -14.88 -23.73 18.86
CA ALA A 239 -13.57 -23.57 19.48
C ALA A 239 -13.64 -23.27 21.00
N GLY A 240 -14.85 -23.27 21.59
CA GLY A 240 -15.08 -22.99 23.00
C GLY A 240 -15.03 -21.50 23.36
N ILE A 241 -15.10 -20.60 22.38
CA ILE A 241 -15.07 -19.15 22.60
C ILE A 241 -16.51 -18.66 22.79
N LYS A 242 -16.80 -18.03 23.92
CA LYS A 242 -18.12 -17.44 24.18
C LYS A 242 -18.33 -16.24 23.25
N THR A 243 -19.40 -16.28 22.46
CA THR A 243 -19.81 -15.19 21.57
C THR A 243 -21.16 -14.61 22.00
N ILE A 244 -21.36 -13.33 21.68
CA ILE A 244 -22.64 -12.62 21.77
C ILE A 244 -23.15 -12.48 20.32
N SER A 245 -24.39 -12.88 20.05
CA SER A 245 -24.93 -12.71 18.70
C SER A 245 -25.24 -11.24 18.39
N VAL A 246 -25.24 -10.89 17.11
CA VAL A 246 -25.70 -9.56 16.67
C VAL A 246 -27.17 -9.33 17.04
N GLU A 247 -28.01 -10.37 16.98
CA GLU A 247 -29.43 -10.32 17.36
C GLU A 247 -29.61 -10.00 18.85
N GLU A 248 -28.77 -10.56 19.74
CA GLU A 248 -28.77 -10.21 21.17
C GLU A 248 -28.45 -8.74 21.42
N ILE A 249 -27.59 -8.13 20.59
CA ILE A 249 -27.23 -6.71 20.70
C ILE A 249 -28.33 -5.81 20.14
N THR A 250 -28.94 -6.19 19.01
CA THR A 250 -29.89 -5.33 18.28
C THR A 250 -31.34 -5.52 18.69
N GLY A 251 -31.67 -6.67 19.30
CA GLY A 251 -33.05 -7.11 19.53
C GLY A 251 -33.84 -7.38 18.24
N PHE A 252 -33.15 -7.50 17.09
CA PHE A 252 -33.77 -7.65 15.77
C PHE A 252 -33.31 -8.96 15.11
N PRO A 253 -34.24 -9.82 14.64
CA PRO A 253 -33.91 -11.12 14.08
C PRO A 253 -33.24 -11.00 12.70
N GLU A 254 -32.50 -12.04 12.30
CA GLU A 254 -32.00 -12.20 10.95
C GLU A 254 -33.17 -12.37 9.96
N ILE A 255 -33.23 -11.50 8.94
CA ILE A 255 -34.24 -11.52 7.87
C ILE A 255 -33.55 -11.41 6.50
N LEU A 256 -34.29 -11.73 5.42
CA LEU A 256 -33.81 -11.62 4.03
C LEU A 256 -32.48 -12.35 3.83
N ASP A 257 -32.39 -13.57 4.36
CA ASP A 257 -31.20 -14.43 4.29
C ASP A 257 -29.91 -13.77 4.83
N GLY A 258 -30.08 -12.85 5.79
CA GLY A 258 -28.97 -12.19 6.46
C GLY A 258 -28.45 -10.92 5.79
N ARG A 259 -29.09 -10.44 4.72
CA ARG A 259 -28.66 -9.25 3.96
C ARG A 259 -28.58 -7.96 4.77
N VAL A 260 -29.38 -7.83 5.83
CA VAL A 260 -29.50 -6.58 6.62
C VAL A 260 -29.08 -6.72 8.09
N LYS A 261 -28.52 -7.86 8.49
CA LYS A 261 -28.33 -8.21 9.91
C LYS A 261 -27.42 -7.27 10.71
N THR A 262 -26.41 -6.68 10.07
CA THR A 262 -25.48 -5.73 10.73
C THR A 262 -25.81 -4.27 10.45
N LEU A 263 -26.77 -3.99 9.57
CA LEU A 263 -27.19 -2.64 9.19
C LEU A 263 -28.14 -2.03 10.24
N ASN A 264 -27.65 -1.93 11.47
CA ASN A 264 -28.46 -1.55 12.62
C ASN A 264 -27.81 -0.41 13.45
N PRO A 265 -28.57 0.58 13.92
CA PRO A 265 -28.06 1.68 14.74
C PRO A 265 -27.37 1.24 16.05
N TYR A 266 -27.72 0.10 16.64
CA TYR A 266 -27.07 -0.41 17.85
C TYR A 266 -25.64 -0.89 17.58
N ILE A 267 -25.37 -1.36 16.35
CA ILE A 267 -24.02 -1.71 15.90
C ILE A 267 -23.28 -0.44 15.45
N HIS A 268 -23.87 0.31 14.52
CA HIS A 268 -23.20 1.48 13.94
C HIS A 268 -23.04 2.64 14.93
N GLY A 269 -23.94 2.82 15.89
CA GLY A 269 -23.81 3.77 16.98
C GLY A 269 -22.65 3.42 17.91
N GLY A 270 -22.48 2.12 18.23
CA GLY A 270 -21.33 1.62 18.99
C GLY A 270 -19.99 1.80 18.29
N LEU A 271 -19.98 1.83 16.95
CA LEU A 271 -18.79 2.06 16.13
C LEU A 271 -18.49 3.54 15.87
N LEU A 272 -19.50 4.36 15.62
CA LEU A 272 -19.34 5.73 15.11
C LEU A 272 -19.34 6.81 16.19
N ALA A 273 -19.72 6.49 17.42
CA ALA A 273 -19.67 7.45 18.51
C ALA A 273 -18.22 7.90 18.78
N GLU A 274 -17.96 9.18 18.53
CA GLU A 274 -16.74 9.85 19.00
C GLU A 274 -16.68 9.83 20.53
N ARG A 275 -15.72 9.10 21.09
CA ARG A 275 -15.65 8.81 22.53
C ARG A 275 -15.22 10.00 23.38
N ASP A 276 -14.51 10.95 22.76
CA ASP A 276 -14.06 12.19 23.40
C ASP A 276 -15.17 13.24 23.45
N LYS A 277 -16.32 13.00 22.81
CA LYS A 277 -17.46 13.89 22.78
C LYS A 277 -18.51 13.46 23.82
N PRO A 278 -18.68 14.19 24.95
CA PRO A 278 -19.57 13.79 26.02
C PRO A 278 -21.03 13.61 25.58
N GLU A 279 -21.50 14.40 24.61
CA GLU A 279 -22.86 14.27 24.09
C GLU A 279 -23.10 12.90 23.44
N HIS A 280 -22.13 12.39 22.68
CA HIS A 280 -22.25 11.08 22.04
C HIS A 280 -22.34 9.97 23.09
N MET A 281 -21.48 10.03 24.11
CA MET A 281 -21.48 9.03 25.19
C MET A 281 -22.78 9.06 26.01
N LYS A 282 -23.35 10.24 26.26
CA LYS A 282 -24.68 10.38 26.88
C LYS A 282 -25.79 9.79 26.01
N THR A 283 -25.73 9.98 24.69
CA THR A 283 -26.69 9.37 23.76
C THR A 283 -26.60 7.85 23.78
N LEU A 284 -25.39 7.30 23.76
CA LEU A 284 -25.18 5.85 23.86
C LEU A 284 -25.76 5.29 25.16
N GLU A 285 -25.47 5.94 26.30
CA GLU A 285 -26.01 5.54 27.61
C GLU A 285 -27.54 5.60 27.65
N LYS A 286 -28.14 6.70 27.17
CA LYS A 286 -29.60 6.87 27.10
C LYS A 286 -30.30 5.77 26.28
N LEU A 287 -29.67 5.33 25.19
CA LEU A 287 -30.23 4.34 24.28
C LEU A 287 -29.76 2.91 24.60
N ASN A 288 -29.00 2.73 25.70
CA ASN A 288 -28.38 1.46 26.06
C ASN A 288 -27.56 0.84 24.92
N ILE A 289 -26.86 1.68 24.16
CA ILE A 289 -25.93 1.27 23.11
C ILE A 289 -24.53 1.23 23.72
N HIS A 290 -23.82 0.13 23.48
CA HIS A 290 -22.46 -0.04 23.97
C HIS A 290 -21.44 0.20 22.86
N THR A 291 -20.25 0.64 23.25
CA THR A 291 -19.14 0.85 22.32
C THR A 291 -18.61 -0.47 21.78
N ILE A 292 -18.13 -0.44 20.54
CA ILE A 292 -17.36 -1.52 19.91
C ILE A 292 -15.95 -0.97 19.65
N ASP A 293 -14.93 -1.70 20.10
CA ASP A 293 -13.52 -1.28 20.15
C ASP A 293 -12.70 -1.86 19.01
N LEU A 294 -13.12 -3.00 18.47
CA LEU A 294 -12.46 -3.68 17.38
C LEU A 294 -13.48 -4.22 16.38
N VAL A 295 -13.20 -4.08 15.09
CA VAL A 295 -13.93 -4.73 14.00
C VAL A 295 -12.96 -5.58 13.19
N CYS A 296 -13.24 -6.88 13.10
CA CYS A 296 -12.50 -7.82 12.25
C CYS A 296 -13.44 -8.39 11.19
N VAL A 297 -13.28 -7.94 9.95
CA VAL A 297 -14.13 -8.30 8.82
C VAL A 297 -13.30 -8.44 7.57
N ASN A 298 -13.39 -9.57 6.88
CA ASN A 298 -12.96 -9.68 5.48
C ASN A 298 -14.19 -9.86 4.60
N LEU A 299 -14.17 -9.21 3.44
CA LEU A 299 -15.31 -9.12 2.53
C LEU A 299 -15.65 -10.48 1.93
N TYR A 300 -16.86 -10.61 1.38
CA TYR A 300 -17.22 -11.78 0.60
C TYR A 300 -16.29 -11.92 -0.59
N PRO A 301 -16.01 -13.16 -1.04
CA PRO A 301 -15.04 -13.42 -2.09
C PRO A 301 -15.62 -13.12 -3.48
N PHE A 302 -16.07 -11.88 -3.72
CA PHE A 302 -16.66 -11.45 -5.00
C PHE A 302 -15.69 -11.66 -6.15
N LYS A 303 -14.42 -11.23 -5.96
CA LYS A 303 -13.31 -11.49 -6.90
C LYS A 303 -13.23 -12.98 -7.28
N GLN A 304 -13.14 -13.86 -6.29
CA GLN A 304 -13.01 -15.31 -6.53
C GLN A 304 -14.29 -15.90 -7.14
N THR A 305 -15.45 -15.26 -6.92
CA THR A 305 -16.72 -15.68 -7.52
C THR A 305 -16.73 -15.38 -9.01
N ILE A 306 -16.35 -14.16 -9.42
CA ILE A 306 -16.31 -13.76 -10.84
C ILE A 306 -15.16 -14.38 -11.63
N GLU A 307 -14.13 -14.90 -10.95
CA GLU A 307 -13.04 -15.68 -11.56
C GLU A 307 -13.46 -17.12 -11.91
N LYS A 308 -14.58 -17.63 -11.39
CA LYS A 308 -15.06 -18.97 -11.72
C LYS A 308 -15.54 -19.01 -13.18
N PRO A 309 -15.27 -20.11 -13.91
CA PRO A 309 -15.82 -20.28 -15.25
C PRO A 309 -17.36 -20.35 -15.18
N ASN A 310 -18.03 -19.68 -16.13
CA ASN A 310 -19.49 -19.70 -16.29
C ASN A 310 -20.28 -19.24 -15.04
N VAL A 311 -19.81 -18.20 -14.35
CA VAL A 311 -20.58 -17.62 -13.24
C VAL A 311 -21.85 -16.95 -13.79
N GLU A 312 -23.00 -17.27 -13.21
CA GLU A 312 -24.26 -16.61 -13.54
C GLU A 312 -24.34 -15.24 -12.86
N LEU A 313 -25.03 -14.29 -13.48
CA LEU A 313 -25.20 -12.94 -12.93
C LEU A 313 -25.85 -12.98 -11.53
N ALA A 314 -26.82 -13.88 -11.32
CA ALA A 314 -27.49 -14.04 -10.03
C ALA A 314 -26.51 -14.44 -8.92
N ASP A 315 -25.57 -15.35 -9.20
CA ASP A 315 -24.55 -15.79 -8.23
C ASP A 315 -23.56 -14.67 -7.90
N ALA A 316 -23.17 -13.88 -8.89
CA ALA A 316 -22.32 -12.71 -8.67
C ALA A 316 -23.03 -11.66 -7.80
N ILE A 317 -24.30 -11.35 -8.08
CA ILE A 317 -25.11 -10.40 -7.30
C ILE A 317 -25.27 -10.86 -5.85
N GLU A 318 -25.50 -12.15 -5.60
CA GLU A 318 -25.63 -12.67 -4.23
C GLU A 318 -24.33 -12.52 -3.42
N ASN A 319 -23.17 -12.51 -4.08
CA ASN A 319 -21.87 -12.34 -3.44
C ASN A 319 -21.46 -10.87 -3.24
N ILE A 320 -22.33 -9.91 -3.55
CA ILE A 320 -22.10 -8.49 -3.22
C ILE A 320 -22.43 -8.23 -1.75
N ASP A 321 -21.38 -8.20 -0.92
CA ASP A 321 -21.48 -7.84 0.49
C ASP A 321 -21.83 -6.36 0.72
N ILE A 322 -22.91 -6.12 1.46
CA ILE A 322 -23.35 -4.78 1.91
C ILE A 322 -22.91 -4.51 3.35
N GLY A 323 -22.99 -5.53 4.22
CA GLY A 323 -22.74 -5.41 5.65
C GLY A 323 -21.25 -5.22 5.96
N GLY A 324 -20.39 -5.99 5.31
CA GLY A 324 -18.94 -5.95 5.50
C GLY A 324 -18.33 -4.60 5.20
N PRO A 325 -18.53 -4.02 3.99
CA PRO A 325 -18.03 -2.68 3.67
C PRO A 325 -18.61 -1.61 4.60
N SER A 326 -19.88 -1.73 5.01
CA SER A 326 -20.52 -0.78 5.93
C SER A 326 -19.86 -0.78 7.31
N LEU A 327 -19.61 -1.96 7.88
CA LEU A 327 -18.91 -2.12 9.17
C LEU A 327 -17.47 -1.59 9.10
N LEU A 328 -16.75 -2.00 8.06
CA LEU A 328 -15.36 -1.62 7.83
C LEU A 328 -15.20 -0.09 7.67
N ARG A 329 -16.05 0.55 6.86
CA ARG A 329 -16.04 2.00 6.66
C ARG A 329 -16.44 2.75 7.93
N ALA A 330 -17.43 2.26 8.68
CA ALA A 330 -17.85 2.87 9.94
C ALA A 330 -16.72 2.85 11.00
N ALA A 331 -16.10 1.69 11.20
CA ALA A 331 -14.96 1.54 12.11
C ALA A 331 -13.77 2.41 11.67
N SER A 332 -13.45 2.40 10.38
CA SER A 332 -12.34 3.18 9.81
C SER A 332 -12.55 4.68 9.91
N LYS A 333 -13.78 5.17 9.78
CA LYS A 333 -14.11 6.58 10.01
C LYS A 333 -13.80 7.00 11.45
N ASN A 334 -14.01 6.11 12.43
CA ASN A 334 -13.78 6.36 13.85
C ASN A 334 -12.47 5.72 14.36
N TYR A 335 -11.43 5.66 13.53
CA TYR A 335 -10.15 5.01 13.87
C TYR A 335 -9.45 5.62 15.10
N ALA A 336 -9.81 6.83 15.52
CA ALA A 336 -9.32 7.41 16.77
C ALA A 336 -9.62 6.49 17.96
N SER A 337 -10.76 5.79 17.91
CA SER A 337 -11.34 5.00 18.98
C SER A 337 -11.53 3.50 18.65
N VAL A 338 -11.56 3.13 17.37
CA VAL A 338 -11.89 1.76 16.93
C VAL A 338 -10.75 1.17 16.09
N THR A 339 -10.29 -0.02 16.47
CA THR A 339 -9.34 -0.81 15.68
C THR A 339 -10.08 -1.54 14.58
N VAL A 340 -9.61 -1.49 13.33
CA VAL A 340 -10.21 -2.22 12.21
C VAL A 340 -9.20 -3.19 11.61
N VAL A 341 -9.65 -4.40 11.28
CA VAL A 341 -8.80 -5.46 10.73
C VAL A 341 -9.53 -6.10 9.56
N THR A 342 -8.96 -6.00 8.36
CA THR A 342 -9.55 -6.56 7.14
C THR A 342 -8.79 -7.76 6.55
N ASP A 343 -7.61 -8.05 7.09
CA ASP A 343 -6.67 -9.00 6.52
C ASP A 343 -5.95 -9.73 7.67
N GLN A 344 -5.83 -11.05 7.51
CA GLN A 344 -5.18 -11.92 8.49
C GLN A 344 -3.70 -11.59 8.70
N ALA A 345 -3.04 -10.97 7.71
CA ALA A 345 -1.65 -10.53 7.83
C ALA A 345 -1.43 -9.49 8.95
N ASP A 346 -2.50 -8.83 9.41
CA ASP A 346 -2.44 -7.84 10.46
C ASP A 346 -2.74 -8.42 11.86
N TYR A 347 -3.17 -9.69 11.98
CA TYR A 347 -3.58 -10.30 13.25
C TYR A 347 -2.48 -10.25 14.31
N ASP A 348 -1.28 -10.71 13.97
CA ASP A 348 -0.16 -10.77 14.92
C ASP A 348 0.26 -9.37 15.39
N ARG A 349 0.33 -8.41 14.46
CA ARG A 349 0.66 -7.02 14.78
C ARG A 349 -0.34 -6.42 15.76
N VAL A 350 -1.63 -6.58 15.49
CA VAL A 350 -2.72 -6.03 16.31
C VAL A 350 -2.72 -6.68 17.69
N LEU A 351 -2.65 -8.02 17.74
CA LEU A 351 -2.68 -8.75 19.01
C LEU A 351 -1.46 -8.44 19.87
N LYS A 352 -0.28 -8.28 19.25
CA LYS A 352 0.94 -7.86 19.94
C LYS A 352 0.75 -6.50 20.61
N GLU A 353 0.25 -5.50 19.88
CA GLU A 353 0.03 -4.16 20.47
C GLU A 353 -0.97 -4.19 21.62
N ILE A 354 -2.08 -4.93 21.47
CA ILE A 354 -3.09 -5.09 22.53
C ILE A 354 -2.48 -5.76 23.76
N THR A 355 -1.69 -6.82 23.58
CA THR A 355 -1.08 -7.55 24.70
C THR A 355 -0.03 -6.72 25.44
N GLU A 356 0.78 -5.94 24.71
CA GLU A 356 1.84 -5.12 25.31
C GLU A 356 1.33 -3.83 25.94
N ASN A 357 0.31 -3.20 25.37
CA ASN A 357 -0.13 -1.85 25.75
C ASN A 357 -1.57 -1.79 26.28
N GLY A 358 -2.30 -2.91 26.28
CA GLY A 358 -3.74 -2.97 26.59
C GLY A 358 -4.65 -2.46 25.46
N ASP A 359 -4.09 -1.88 24.40
CA ASP A 359 -4.81 -1.39 23.20
C ASP A 359 -3.84 -1.25 22.01
N THR A 360 -4.39 -0.96 20.83
CA THR A 360 -3.58 -0.57 19.67
C THR A 360 -3.11 0.89 19.77
N ASN A 361 -2.07 1.21 19.00
CA ASN A 361 -1.59 2.58 18.84
C ASN A 361 -2.45 3.37 17.85
N LEU A 362 -2.61 4.67 18.06
CA LEU A 362 -3.34 5.56 17.14
C LEU A 362 -2.80 5.48 15.71
N LYS A 363 -1.47 5.44 15.55
CA LYS A 363 -0.81 5.29 14.24
C LYS A 363 -1.23 3.99 13.55
N THR A 364 -1.28 2.89 14.29
CA THR A 364 -1.69 1.58 13.76
C THR A 364 -3.14 1.60 13.32
N ARG A 365 -4.05 2.17 14.13
CA ARG A 365 -5.45 2.34 13.73
C ARG A 365 -5.62 3.18 12.46
N ALA A 366 -4.86 4.27 12.34
CA ALA A 366 -4.87 5.12 11.14
C ALA A 366 -4.39 4.37 9.88
N GLU A 367 -3.31 3.59 9.99
CA GLU A 367 -2.79 2.77 8.88
C GLU A 367 -3.78 1.68 8.45
N LEU A 368 -4.41 1.01 9.42
CA LEU A 368 -5.43 -0.02 9.17
C LEU A 368 -6.70 0.58 8.55
N ALA A 369 -7.16 1.73 9.03
CA ALA A 369 -8.29 2.45 8.45
C ALA A 369 -8.00 2.87 6.99
N ALA A 370 -6.80 3.37 6.71
CA ALA A 370 -6.39 3.67 5.35
C ALA A 370 -6.32 2.41 4.47
N LYS A 371 -5.88 1.27 5.02
CA LYS A 371 -5.90 -0.03 4.33
C LYS A 371 -7.32 -0.44 3.96
N VAL A 372 -8.26 -0.34 4.90
CA VAL A 372 -9.67 -0.65 4.68
C VAL A 372 -10.27 0.17 3.54
N PHE A 373 -10.05 1.48 3.50
CA PHE A 373 -10.61 2.29 2.40
C PHE A 373 -10.03 1.93 1.04
N ARG A 374 -8.75 1.49 0.95
CA ARG A 374 -8.20 0.93 -0.28
C ARG A 374 -8.88 -0.40 -0.64
N THR A 375 -9.09 -1.28 0.33
CA THR A 375 -9.77 -2.56 0.14
C THR A 375 -11.21 -2.39 -0.34
N THR A 376 -12.00 -1.50 0.27
CA THR A 376 -13.39 -1.26 -0.15
C THR A 376 -13.46 -0.55 -1.50
N ALA A 377 -12.51 0.35 -1.81
CA ALA A 377 -12.45 0.98 -3.13
C ALA A 377 -12.17 -0.04 -4.25
N ALA A 378 -11.22 -0.96 -4.02
CA ALA A 378 -10.93 -2.06 -4.93
C ALA A 378 -12.14 -3.00 -5.10
N TYR A 379 -12.83 -3.31 -4.01
CA TYR A 379 -14.02 -4.15 -4.02
C TYR A 379 -15.16 -3.54 -4.86
N ASP A 380 -15.49 -2.27 -4.61
CA ASP A 380 -16.52 -1.55 -5.36
C ASP A 380 -16.14 -1.39 -6.84
N ALA A 381 -14.86 -1.17 -7.15
CA ALA A 381 -14.38 -1.07 -8.53
C ALA A 381 -14.53 -2.38 -9.31
N LEU A 382 -14.26 -3.54 -8.67
CA LEU A 382 -14.47 -4.85 -9.29
C LEU A 382 -15.96 -5.13 -9.56
N ILE A 383 -16.85 -4.74 -8.63
CA ILE A 383 -18.30 -4.85 -8.82
C ILE A 383 -18.75 -3.96 -9.99
N ALA A 384 -18.28 -2.71 -10.03
CA ALA A 384 -18.59 -1.78 -11.12
C ALA A 384 -18.11 -2.31 -12.47
N GLU A 385 -16.87 -2.79 -12.57
CA GLU A 385 -16.33 -3.39 -13.80
C GLU A 385 -17.17 -4.58 -14.27
N TYR A 386 -17.53 -5.49 -13.35
CA TYR A 386 -18.34 -6.67 -13.68
C TYR A 386 -19.73 -6.27 -14.18
N LEU A 387 -20.44 -5.38 -13.48
CA LEU A 387 -21.79 -4.96 -13.86
C LEU A 387 -21.83 -4.13 -15.15
N THR A 388 -20.82 -3.28 -15.39
CA THR A 388 -20.68 -2.55 -16.65
C THR A 388 -20.48 -3.49 -17.83
N LYS A 389 -19.69 -4.56 -17.67
CA LYS A 389 -19.54 -5.58 -18.73
C LYS A 389 -20.86 -6.25 -19.10
N GLN A 390 -21.75 -6.48 -18.13
CA GLN A 390 -23.06 -7.09 -18.39
C GLN A 390 -24.00 -6.21 -19.23
N THR A 391 -23.77 -4.89 -19.27
CA THR A 391 -24.58 -3.98 -20.08
C THR A 391 -24.07 -3.83 -21.51
N GLY A 392 -22.87 -4.35 -21.80
CA GLY A 392 -22.18 -4.16 -23.07
C GLY A 392 -21.58 -2.76 -23.27
N LEU A 393 -21.50 -1.95 -22.21
CA LEU A 393 -20.89 -0.62 -22.28
C LEU A 393 -19.36 -0.74 -22.25
N GLU A 394 -18.70 -0.33 -23.34
CA GLU A 394 -17.24 -0.41 -23.48
C GLU A 394 -16.52 0.83 -22.94
N ASP A 395 -17.17 2.00 -22.98
CA ASP A 395 -16.62 3.32 -22.67
C ASP A 395 -17.34 4.00 -21.50
N PRO A 396 -17.26 3.45 -20.27
CA PRO A 396 -17.93 4.04 -19.11
C PRO A 396 -17.43 5.46 -18.83
N GLU A 397 -18.33 6.34 -18.38
CA GLU A 397 -18.02 7.73 -18.07
C GLU A 397 -17.06 7.88 -16.88
N LYS A 398 -16.85 6.80 -16.12
CA LYS A 398 -15.86 6.68 -15.05
C LYS A 398 -15.06 5.39 -15.20
N LEU A 399 -13.77 5.53 -15.48
CA LEU A 399 -12.83 4.42 -15.50
C LEU A 399 -12.22 4.19 -14.11
N SER A 400 -12.45 3.02 -13.52
CA SER A 400 -11.87 2.61 -12.25
C SER A 400 -10.98 1.38 -12.44
N LEU A 401 -9.67 1.59 -12.46
CA LEU A 401 -8.69 0.51 -12.60
C LEU A 401 -8.19 0.06 -11.22
N THR A 402 -8.20 -1.25 -10.98
CA THR A 402 -7.81 -1.82 -9.68
C THR A 402 -6.57 -2.70 -9.82
N TYR A 403 -5.54 -2.37 -9.03
CA TYR A 403 -4.29 -3.11 -9.02
C TYR A 403 -3.78 -3.36 -7.59
N ASP A 404 -3.10 -4.49 -7.41
CA ASP A 404 -2.44 -4.90 -6.17
C ASP A 404 -0.93 -4.66 -6.25
N LEU A 405 -0.32 -4.11 -5.20
CA LEU A 405 1.13 -3.91 -5.16
C LEU A 405 1.84 -5.26 -5.07
N LYS A 406 2.50 -5.67 -6.15
CA LYS A 406 3.28 -6.92 -6.22
C LYS A 406 4.68 -6.76 -5.64
N GLN A 407 5.39 -5.71 -6.02
CA GLN A 407 6.79 -5.53 -5.65
C GLN A 407 7.23 -4.06 -5.61
N LYS A 408 8.01 -3.68 -4.59
CA LYS A 408 8.80 -2.43 -4.62
C LYS A 408 10.05 -2.64 -5.47
N MET A 409 10.24 -1.82 -6.51
CA MET A 409 11.36 -1.96 -7.43
C MET A 409 12.61 -1.28 -6.88
N ARG A 410 13.79 -1.73 -7.31
CA ARG A 410 15.07 -1.12 -6.93
C ARG A 410 15.15 0.34 -7.38
N TYR A 411 14.66 0.61 -8.58
CA TYR A 411 14.51 1.92 -9.22
C TYR A 411 13.59 1.77 -10.46
N GLY A 412 13.20 2.88 -11.09
CA GLY A 412 12.41 2.95 -12.32
C GLY A 412 13.24 2.70 -13.59
N GLU A 413 12.97 3.43 -14.67
CA GLU A 413 13.81 3.34 -15.88
C GLU A 413 15.25 3.76 -15.58
N ASN A 414 15.42 4.73 -14.68
CA ASN A 414 16.70 5.27 -14.24
C ASN A 414 16.89 5.13 -12.73
N SER A 415 18.15 5.03 -12.28
CA SER A 415 18.52 4.71 -10.90
C SER A 415 18.03 5.70 -9.84
N HIS A 416 17.77 6.96 -10.21
CA HIS A 416 17.28 8.00 -9.31
C HIS A 416 15.75 7.97 -9.12
N GLN A 417 15.03 7.22 -9.96
CA GLN A 417 13.57 7.13 -9.93
C GLN A 417 13.14 5.99 -9.00
N LYS A 418 12.20 6.23 -8.08
CA LYS A 418 11.54 5.15 -7.33
C LYS A 418 10.47 4.51 -8.21
N ALA A 419 10.27 3.21 -8.08
CA ALA A 419 9.25 2.50 -8.85
C ALA A 419 8.64 1.33 -8.06
N TRP A 420 7.48 0.91 -8.54
CA TRP A 420 6.65 -0.15 -7.96
C TRP A 420 6.03 -0.94 -9.10
N LEU A 421 5.96 -2.26 -8.94
CA LEU A 421 5.25 -3.16 -9.83
C LEU A 421 3.89 -3.46 -9.21
N TYR A 422 2.84 -3.19 -9.99
CA TYR A 422 1.46 -3.49 -9.65
C TYR A 422 0.95 -4.62 -10.55
N GLU A 423 0.11 -5.48 -10.01
CA GLU A 423 -0.55 -6.59 -10.70
C GLU A 423 -2.04 -6.29 -10.81
N ASP A 424 -2.66 -6.68 -11.93
CA ASP A 424 -4.11 -6.57 -12.08
C ASP A 424 -4.83 -7.27 -10.93
N ALA A 425 -5.91 -6.66 -10.44
CA ALA A 425 -6.77 -7.31 -9.45
C ALA A 425 -7.33 -8.65 -9.96
N LEU A 426 -7.45 -8.85 -11.27
CA LEU A 426 -7.75 -10.13 -11.91
C LEU A 426 -6.53 -10.53 -12.78
N PRO A 427 -5.55 -11.30 -12.27
CA PRO A 427 -4.30 -11.56 -12.98
C PRO A 427 -4.48 -12.29 -14.31
N LYS A 428 -3.60 -11.98 -15.27
CA LYS A 428 -3.50 -12.64 -16.59
C LYS A 428 -2.52 -13.80 -16.53
N LYS A 429 -2.91 -14.97 -17.04
CA LYS A 429 -2.10 -16.18 -16.94
C LYS A 429 -0.87 -16.13 -17.85
N PHE A 430 -1.03 -15.61 -19.07
CA PHE A 430 0.07 -15.41 -20.01
C PHE A 430 0.67 -14.01 -19.79
N SER A 431 1.33 -13.82 -18.65
CA SER A 431 1.97 -12.55 -18.30
C SER A 431 3.29 -12.75 -17.57
N ILE A 432 4.18 -11.76 -17.65
CA ILE A 432 5.47 -11.79 -16.94
C ILE A 432 5.30 -11.87 -15.41
N LEU A 433 4.16 -11.41 -14.87
CA LEU A 433 3.88 -11.43 -13.44
C LEU A 433 3.50 -12.83 -12.92
N GLN A 434 3.11 -13.74 -13.81
CA GLN A 434 2.83 -15.14 -13.50
C GLN A 434 4.00 -16.06 -13.79
N ALA A 435 5.12 -15.53 -14.29
CA ALA A 435 6.32 -16.32 -14.53
C ALA A 435 7.00 -16.70 -13.20
N GLU A 436 7.31 -17.98 -13.04
CA GLU A 436 8.13 -18.47 -11.95
C GLU A 436 9.61 -18.13 -12.22
N GLN A 437 10.23 -17.39 -11.31
CA GLN A 437 11.65 -17.10 -11.40
C GLN A 437 12.46 -18.24 -10.76
N LEU A 438 13.03 -19.11 -11.59
CA LEU A 438 13.82 -20.27 -11.17
C LEU A 438 15.23 -19.89 -10.68
N HIS A 439 15.81 -18.84 -11.27
CA HIS A 439 17.19 -18.43 -10.95
C HIS A 439 17.43 -16.92 -11.13
N GLY A 440 18.56 -16.45 -10.60
CA GLY A 440 19.10 -15.13 -10.87
C GLY A 440 18.67 -14.01 -9.92
N LYS A 441 19.02 -12.78 -10.28
CA LYS A 441 18.67 -11.57 -9.50
C LYS A 441 17.21 -11.20 -9.70
N LYS A 442 16.64 -10.42 -8.77
CA LYS A 442 15.32 -9.80 -8.96
C LYS A 442 15.24 -9.01 -10.29
N LEU A 443 14.07 -9.04 -10.92
CA LEU A 443 13.79 -8.28 -12.14
C LEU A 443 13.82 -6.77 -11.84
N SER A 444 14.47 -6.02 -12.73
CA SER A 444 14.42 -4.54 -12.75
C SER A 444 13.20 -4.03 -13.51
N TYR A 445 12.94 -2.72 -13.46
CA TYR A 445 11.84 -2.08 -14.20
C TYR A 445 11.96 -2.33 -15.71
N ASN A 446 13.14 -2.11 -16.29
CA ASN A 446 13.38 -2.34 -17.72
C ASN A 446 13.32 -3.83 -18.08
N ASN A 447 13.74 -4.73 -17.17
CA ASN A 447 13.59 -6.16 -17.38
C ASN A 447 12.13 -6.56 -17.58
N ILE A 448 11.21 -5.97 -16.81
CA ILE A 448 9.77 -6.26 -16.93
C ILE A 448 9.24 -5.74 -18.27
N LYS A 449 9.59 -4.51 -18.67
CA LYS A 449 9.17 -3.95 -19.97
C LYS A 449 9.67 -4.78 -21.16
N ASP A 450 10.95 -5.13 -21.17
CA ASP A 450 11.55 -5.93 -22.25
C ASP A 450 10.99 -7.36 -22.27
N ALA A 451 10.75 -7.97 -21.10
CA ALA A 451 10.14 -9.29 -20.99
C ALA A 451 8.67 -9.32 -21.44
N ASP A 452 7.88 -8.30 -21.09
CA ASP A 452 6.50 -8.18 -21.55
C ASP A 452 6.42 -8.04 -23.08
N GLU A 453 7.27 -7.19 -23.67
CA GLU A 453 7.33 -7.05 -25.13
C GLU A 453 7.81 -8.35 -25.80
N ALA A 454 8.79 -9.05 -25.22
CA ALA A 454 9.26 -10.33 -25.73
C ALA A 454 8.16 -11.41 -25.69
N LEU A 455 7.34 -11.43 -24.63
CA LEU A 455 6.18 -12.32 -24.52
C LEU A 455 5.09 -11.99 -25.54
N ARG A 456 4.83 -10.69 -25.78
CA ARG A 456 3.88 -10.26 -26.81
C ARG A 456 4.34 -10.68 -28.21
N ALA A 457 5.62 -10.53 -28.51
CA ALA A 457 6.20 -10.89 -29.79
C ALA A 457 6.25 -12.41 -30.02
N ILE A 458 6.67 -13.20 -29.01
CA ILE A 458 6.76 -14.66 -29.17
C ILE A 458 5.38 -15.32 -29.36
N ARG A 459 4.31 -14.71 -28.81
CA ARG A 459 2.91 -15.15 -28.97
C ARG A 459 2.46 -15.24 -30.44
N GLU A 460 3.06 -14.46 -31.33
CA GLU A 460 2.76 -14.48 -32.78
C GLU A 460 3.20 -15.79 -33.47
N PHE A 461 4.07 -16.58 -32.83
CA PHE A 461 4.77 -17.72 -33.42
C PHE A 461 4.48 -19.02 -32.67
N GLN A 462 3.40 -19.71 -33.07
CA GLN A 462 2.99 -20.98 -32.43
C GLN A 462 3.41 -22.23 -33.21
N ALA A 463 3.52 -22.13 -34.55
CA ALA A 463 3.71 -23.28 -35.42
C ALA A 463 5.11 -23.91 -35.29
N GLU A 464 6.18 -23.13 -35.50
CA GLU A 464 7.56 -23.62 -35.45
C GLU A 464 8.27 -23.23 -34.14
N PRO A 465 9.23 -24.04 -33.65
CA PRO A 465 10.21 -23.58 -32.66
C PRO A 465 10.80 -22.22 -33.04
N THR A 466 10.65 -21.24 -32.15
CA THR A 466 10.97 -19.84 -32.39
C THR A 466 11.66 -19.23 -31.16
N VAL A 467 12.63 -18.36 -31.44
CA VAL A 467 13.33 -17.54 -30.46
C VAL A 467 13.15 -16.08 -30.85
N VAL A 468 12.70 -15.27 -29.89
CA VAL A 468 12.67 -13.80 -29.98
C VAL A 468 13.73 -13.25 -29.03
N ALA A 469 14.67 -12.51 -29.58
CA ALA A 469 15.65 -11.71 -28.84
C ALA A 469 15.21 -10.25 -28.82
N MET A 470 15.02 -9.72 -27.61
CA MET A 470 14.51 -8.38 -27.34
C MET A 470 15.58 -7.52 -26.67
N LYS A 471 15.67 -6.26 -27.08
CA LYS A 471 16.54 -5.26 -26.46
C LYS A 471 15.86 -3.90 -26.49
N HIS A 472 15.65 -3.27 -25.33
CA HIS A 472 15.02 -1.94 -25.25
C HIS A 472 13.68 -1.87 -25.99
N MET A 473 12.81 -2.85 -25.73
CA MET A 473 11.48 -3.03 -26.33
C MET A 473 11.46 -3.12 -27.87
N ASN A 474 12.58 -3.50 -28.49
CA ASN A 474 12.66 -3.77 -29.92
C ASN A 474 13.26 -5.17 -30.16
N PRO A 475 12.70 -5.96 -31.09
CA PRO A 475 13.29 -7.24 -31.47
C PRO A 475 14.61 -6.97 -32.19
N CYS A 476 15.73 -7.40 -31.62
CA CYS A 476 17.02 -7.35 -32.31
C CYS A 476 17.24 -8.59 -33.19
N GLY A 477 16.58 -9.71 -32.87
CA GLY A 477 16.63 -10.91 -33.69
C GLY A 477 15.43 -11.82 -33.43
N ILE A 478 14.82 -12.33 -34.50
CA ILE A 478 13.82 -13.40 -34.42
C ILE A 478 14.29 -14.52 -35.34
N GLY A 479 14.36 -15.73 -34.82
CA GLY A 479 14.75 -16.92 -35.58
C GLY A 479 13.78 -18.06 -35.31
N ARG A 480 13.42 -18.81 -36.36
CA ARG A 480 12.61 -20.03 -36.25
C ARG A 480 13.31 -21.22 -36.89
N GLY A 481 13.02 -22.43 -36.45
CA GLY A 481 13.65 -23.64 -36.98
C GLY A 481 12.88 -24.91 -36.69
N LYS A 482 13.41 -26.05 -37.13
CA LYS A 482 12.84 -27.38 -36.83
C LYS A 482 13.12 -27.79 -35.39
N THR A 483 14.21 -27.29 -34.83
CA THR A 483 14.59 -27.46 -33.43
C THR A 483 14.76 -26.10 -32.77
N LEU A 484 14.72 -26.08 -31.43
CA LEU A 484 14.95 -24.84 -30.69
C LEU A 484 16.40 -24.36 -30.81
N GLU A 485 17.35 -25.28 -30.95
CA GLU A 485 18.75 -24.99 -31.20
C GLU A 485 18.97 -24.24 -32.52
N GLU A 486 18.31 -24.69 -33.60
CA GLU A 486 18.36 -24.04 -34.91
C GLU A 486 17.69 -22.65 -34.88
N ALA A 487 16.56 -22.53 -34.16
CA ALA A 487 15.90 -21.25 -33.95
C ALA A 487 16.79 -20.26 -33.18
N TRP A 488 17.53 -20.74 -32.18
CA TRP A 488 18.52 -19.94 -31.45
C TRP A 488 19.65 -19.45 -32.36
N ASP A 489 20.28 -20.34 -33.14
CA ASP A 489 21.37 -19.95 -34.05
C ASP A 489 20.91 -18.85 -35.01
N ARG A 490 19.71 -19.01 -35.56
CA ARG A 490 19.09 -18.03 -36.45
C ARG A 490 18.80 -16.70 -35.77
N ALA A 491 18.27 -16.70 -34.55
CA ALA A 491 18.02 -15.48 -33.79
C ALA A 491 19.33 -14.77 -33.40
N TYR A 492 20.37 -15.53 -33.07
CA TYR A 492 21.69 -15.01 -32.76
C TYR A 492 22.39 -14.41 -33.99
N GLU A 493 22.30 -15.08 -35.14
CA GLU A 493 22.87 -14.59 -36.40
C GLU A 493 22.14 -13.37 -36.97
N ALA A 494 20.89 -13.13 -36.58
CA ALA A 494 20.14 -11.92 -36.97
C ALA A 494 20.82 -10.63 -36.49
N ASP A 495 21.25 -10.60 -35.22
CA ASP A 495 22.08 -9.51 -34.66
C ASP A 495 22.87 -9.99 -33.43
N SER A 496 24.04 -10.56 -33.70
CA SER A 496 24.93 -11.13 -32.67
C SER A 496 25.52 -10.09 -31.71
N ILE A 497 25.47 -8.80 -32.08
CA ILE A 497 25.99 -7.70 -31.25
C ILE A 497 24.90 -7.26 -30.27
N SER A 498 23.69 -6.96 -30.76
CA SER A 498 22.61 -6.42 -29.94
C SER A 498 21.96 -7.45 -29.01
N ILE A 499 22.03 -8.75 -29.35
CA ILE A 499 21.56 -9.83 -28.47
C ILE A 499 22.35 -9.91 -27.15
N PHE A 500 23.54 -9.33 -27.08
CA PHE A 500 24.34 -9.27 -25.87
C PHE A 500 23.61 -8.50 -24.75
N GLY A 501 23.35 -9.18 -23.64
CA GLY A 501 22.55 -8.68 -22.52
C GLY A 501 21.08 -8.46 -22.88
N GLY A 502 20.57 -9.16 -23.89
CA GLY A 502 19.18 -9.15 -24.30
C GLY A 502 18.28 -9.99 -23.40
N VAL A 503 16.98 -9.88 -23.67
CA VAL A 503 15.92 -10.72 -23.11
C VAL A 503 15.51 -11.71 -24.19
N ILE A 504 15.55 -13.00 -23.86
CA ILE A 504 15.26 -14.08 -24.81
C ILE A 504 13.95 -14.76 -24.43
N ALA A 505 13.00 -14.83 -25.36
CA ALA A 505 11.79 -15.61 -25.23
C ALA A 505 11.82 -16.79 -26.21
N LEU A 506 11.54 -17.99 -25.71
CA LEU A 506 11.51 -19.24 -26.46
C LEU A 506 10.12 -19.88 -26.34
N ASN A 507 9.50 -20.26 -27.46
CA ASN A 507 8.14 -20.83 -27.46
C ASN A 507 8.09 -22.34 -27.20
N ARG A 508 9.23 -22.97 -26.86
CA ARG A 508 9.36 -24.39 -26.53
C ARG A 508 10.22 -24.56 -25.29
N LYS A 509 10.12 -25.75 -24.68
CA LYS A 509 10.96 -26.15 -23.55
C LYS A 509 12.44 -26.08 -23.94
N VAL A 510 13.27 -25.47 -23.10
CA VAL A 510 14.70 -25.29 -23.39
C VAL A 510 15.45 -26.60 -23.15
N ASP A 511 16.05 -27.13 -24.21
CA ASP A 511 16.91 -28.31 -24.18
C ASP A 511 18.39 -27.98 -23.88
N LEU A 512 19.17 -29.01 -23.57
CA LEU A 512 20.59 -28.89 -23.23
C LEU A 512 21.42 -28.26 -24.37
N ALA A 513 21.12 -28.58 -25.62
CA ALA A 513 21.88 -28.12 -26.78
C ALA A 513 21.76 -26.60 -26.93
N THR A 514 20.52 -26.10 -26.85
CA THR A 514 20.19 -24.67 -26.86
C THR A 514 20.80 -23.96 -25.65
N ALA A 515 20.65 -24.53 -24.45
CA ALA A 515 21.21 -23.96 -23.22
C ALA A 515 22.74 -23.80 -23.27
N LYS A 516 23.47 -24.78 -23.82
CA LYS A 516 24.92 -24.70 -23.99
C LYS A 516 25.34 -23.54 -24.89
N LYS A 517 24.57 -23.22 -25.93
CA LYS A 517 24.84 -22.08 -26.81
C LYS A 517 24.52 -20.75 -26.12
N MET A 518 23.35 -20.64 -25.49
CA MET A 518 22.97 -19.46 -24.69
C MET A 518 23.98 -19.16 -23.58
N HIS A 519 24.53 -20.19 -22.93
CA HIS A 519 25.53 -20.03 -21.87
C HIS A 519 26.85 -19.38 -22.35
N LYS A 520 27.15 -19.38 -23.65
CA LYS A 520 28.39 -18.76 -24.15
C LYS A 520 28.36 -17.24 -24.13
N ILE A 521 27.16 -16.63 -24.15
CA ILE A 521 27.01 -15.17 -24.20
C ILE A 521 26.41 -14.63 -22.92
N PHE A 522 26.47 -13.32 -22.74
CA PHE A 522 25.80 -12.65 -21.64
C PHE A 522 24.33 -12.40 -22.01
N LEU A 523 23.40 -12.88 -21.19
CA LEU A 523 21.96 -12.67 -21.32
C LEU A 523 21.42 -12.17 -19.98
N GLU A 524 20.46 -11.25 -20.03
CA GLU A 524 19.80 -10.74 -18.81
C GLU A 524 18.67 -11.68 -18.37
N ILE A 525 17.84 -12.14 -19.31
CA ILE A 525 16.65 -12.96 -19.04
C ILE A 525 16.49 -14.03 -20.13
N VAL A 526 16.06 -15.22 -19.74
CA VAL A 526 15.54 -16.27 -20.62
C VAL A 526 14.16 -16.68 -20.12
N ILE A 527 13.17 -16.65 -21.01
CA ILE A 527 11.76 -16.98 -20.73
C ILE A 527 11.34 -18.13 -21.63
N ALA A 528 10.75 -19.17 -21.05
CA ALA A 528 10.28 -20.34 -21.80
C ALA A 528 9.12 -21.05 -21.07
N PRO A 529 8.37 -21.94 -21.76
CA PRO A 529 7.40 -22.82 -21.13
C PRO A 529 8.01 -23.83 -20.16
N GLY A 530 9.32 -24.02 -20.19
CA GLY A 530 10.05 -24.82 -19.21
C GLY A 530 11.50 -25.05 -19.63
N PHE A 531 12.25 -25.76 -18.79
CA PHE A 531 13.64 -26.11 -19.01
C PHE A 531 13.82 -27.60 -18.72
N ASP A 532 14.64 -28.30 -19.51
CA ASP A 532 15.16 -29.60 -19.09
C ASP A 532 16.12 -29.43 -17.90
N ASP A 533 16.20 -30.42 -17.02
CA ASP A 533 17.00 -30.32 -15.78
C ASP A 533 18.48 -30.04 -16.07
N ASP A 534 19.03 -30.68 -17.10
CA ASP A 534 20.42 -30.49 -17.54
C ASP A 534 20.64 -29.13 -18.23
N ALA A 535 19.63 -28.62 -18.95
CA ALA A 535 19.62 -27.29 -19.54
C ALA A 535 19.63 -26.20 -18.45
N LEU A 536 18.77 -26.35 -17.45
CA LEU A 536 18.69 -25.45 -16.29
C LEU A 536 20.03 -25.41 -15.55
N ALA A 537 20.61 -26.58 -15.23
CA ALA A 537 21.89 -26.69 -14.54
C ALA A 537 23.06 -26.02 -15.30
N VAL A 538 23.02 -25.99 -16.64
CA VAL A 538 24.02 -25.27 -17.45
C VAL A 538 23.82 -23.76 -17.33
N LEU A 539 22.59 -23.26 -17.40
CA LEU A 539 22.30 -21.82 -17.36
C LEU A 539 22.54 -21.22 -15.97
N GLU A 540 22.23 -21.97 -14.90
CA GLU A 540 22.40 -21.54 -13.50
C GLU A 540 23.85 -21.22 -13.12
N LYS A 541 24.82 -21.79 -13.84
CA LYS A 541 26.24 -21.45 -13.70
C LYS A 541 26.51 -19.96 -13.89
N LYS A 542 25.65 -19.22 -14.61
CA LYS A 542 25.68 -17.75 -14.62
C LYS A 542 24.85 -17.21 -13.47
N LYS A 543 25.50 -16.68 -12.44
CA LYS A 543 24.84 -16.16 -11.22
C LYS A 543 23.72 -15.13 -11.44
N ASN A 544 23.78 -14.33 -12.50
CA ASN A 544 22.93 -13.14 -12.66
C ASN A 544 21.79 -13.30 -13.67
N ILE A 545 21.81 -14.35 -14.51
CA ILE A 545 20.78 -14.54 -15.54
C ILE A 545 19.45 -14.89 -14.87
N ARG A 546 18.35 -14.25 -15.30
CA ARG A 546 17.01 -14.62 -14.82
C ARG A 546 16.45 -15.70 -15.71
N LEU A 547 16.12 -16.84 -15.13
CA LEU A 547 15.48 -17.94 -15.82
C LEU A 547 14.03 -17.96 -15.37
N LEU A 548 13.13 -17.70 -16.31
CA LEU A 548 11.71 -17.54 -16.07
C LEU A 548 10.94 -18.64 -16.78
N GLN A 549 10.13 -19.38 -16.01
CA GLN A 549 9.20 -20.37 -16.55
C GLN A 549 7.79 -19.81 -16.53
N LEU A 550 7.09 -19.85 -17.67
CA LEU A 550 5.72 -19.35 -17.81
C LEU A 550 4.91 -20.33 -18.66
N ASP A 551 3.68 -20.68 -18.24
CA ASP A 551 2.83 -21.57 -19.03
C ASP A 551 2.29 -20.88 -20.29
N PHE A 552 2.71 -21.35 -21.46
CA PHE A 552 2.30 -20.80 -22.76
C PHE A 552 0.95 -21.36 -23.24
N SER A 553 0.36 -22.36 -22.57
CA SER A 553 -0.95 -22.91 -22.93
C SER A 553 -2.09 -21.88 -22.87
N HIS A 554 -1.85 -20.76 -22.18
CA HIS A 554 -2.77 -19.65 -22.01
C HIS A 554 -2.52 -18.47 -22.97
N GLU A 555 -1.68 -18.62 -23.98
CA GLU A 555 -1.32 -17.54 -24.92
C GLU A 555 -2.52 -16.94 -25.68
N ASN A 556 -3.59 -17.71 -25.89
CA ASN A 556 -4.81 -17.29 -26.57
C ASN A 556 -5.88 -16.74 -25.59
N GLU A 557 -5.51 -16.43 -24.34
CA GLU A 557 -6.45 -15.78 -23.42
C GLU A 557 -6.93 -14.43 -23.99
N PRO A 558 -8.21 -14.03 -23.76
CA PRO A 558 -8.74 -12.77 -24.30
C PRO A 558 -7.87 -11.58 -23.93
N VAL A 559 -7.56 -10.70 -24.88
CA VAL A 559 -6.76 -9.51 -24.57
C VAL A 559 -7.53 -8.51 -23.71
N ARG A 560 -6.78 -7.64 -23.03
CA ARG A 560 -7.33 -6.49 -22.30
C ARG A 560 -6.89 -5.21 -22.98
N TYR A 561 -7.60 -4.13 -22.70
CA TYR A 561 -7.18 -2.81 -23.13
C TYR A 561 -5.76 -2.49 -22.63
N GLU A 562 -4.97 -1.85 -23.50
CA GLU A 562 -3.70 -1.23 -23.13
C GLU A 562 -3.95 0.16 -22.60
N THR A 563 -3.16 0.55 -21.60
CA THR A 563 -3.24 1.85 -20.95
C THR A 563 -1.91 2.60 -21.06
N VAL A 564 -1.94 3.84 -21.53
CA VAL A 564 -0.76 4.71 -21.64
C VAL A 564 -0.98 5.99 -20.85
N SER A 565 -0.04 6.34 -19.99
CA SER A 565 -0.09 7.59 -19.22
C SER A 565 0.14 8.80 -20.13
N VAL A 566 -0.63 9.86 -19.91
CA VAL A 566 -0.41 11.19 -20.50
C VAL A 566 -0.42 12.24 -19.39
N MET A 567 0.14 13.42 -19.63
CA MET A 567 0.12 14.48 -18.63
C MET A 567 -1.32 14.86 -18.26
N GLY A 568 -1.71 14.57 -17.02
CA GLY A 568 -3.05 14.83 -16.50
C GLY A 568 -4.09 13.73 -16.77
N GLY A 569 -3.72 12.59 -17.37
CA GLY A 569 -4.68 11.54 -17.69
C GLY A 569 -4.10 10.23 -18.23
N LEU A 570 -4.92 9.51 -18.98
CA LEU A 570 -4.70 8.14 -19.44
C LEU A 570 -5.36 7.97 -20.82
N LEU A 571 -4.67 7.29 -21.74
CA LEU A 571 -5.23 6.75 -22.99
C LEU A 571 -5.50 5.25 -22.82
N MET A 572 -6.63 4.76 -23.32
CA MET A 572 -7.00 3.35 -23.29
C MET A 572 -7.38 2.88 -24.71
N GLN A 573 -6.86 1.74 -25.15
CA GLN A 573 -7.11 1.18 -26.48
C GLN A 573 -7.06 -0.34 -26.47
N GLU A 574 -7.56 -1.01 -27.52
CA GLU A 574 -7.38 -2.45 -27.69
C GLU A 574 -5.91 -2.83 -27.93
N GLN A 575 -5.55 -4.07 -27.58
CA GLN A 575 -4.27 -4.65 -28.00
C GLN A 575 -4.31 -5.00 -29.49
N ASP A 576 -3.25 -4.66 -30.20
CA ASP A 576 -3.07 -5.10 -31.58
C ASP A 576 -2.72 -6.60 -31.63
N VAL A 577 -3.75 -7.42 -31.80
CA VAL A 577 -3.67 -8.89 -31.93
C VAL A 577 -4.22 -9.40 -33.25
N LEU A 578 -4.37 -8.51 -34.23
CA LEU A 578 -4.83 -8.89 -35.56
C LEU A 578 -3.92 -9.99 -36.13
N ASN A 579 -4.53 -11.11 -36.53
CA ASN A 579 -3.90 -12.18 -37.27
C ASN A 579 -4.40 -12.11 -38.71
N GLU A 580 -3.57 -11.58 -39.60
CA GLU A 580 -3.95 -11.34 -40.99
C GLU A 580 -4.05 -12.63 -41.82
N ASN A 581 -4.92 -12.60 -42.83
CA ASN A 581 -5.03 -13.66 -43.81
C ASN A 581 -4.43 -13.20 -45.14
N VAL A 582 -3.44 -13.96 -45.64
CA VAL A 582 -2.77 -13.70 -46.92
C VAL A 582 -3.76 -13.64 -48.09
N ALA A 583 -4.90 -14.33 -48.00
CA ALA A 583 -5.93 -14.30 -49.04
C ALA A 583 -6.58 -12.90 -49.22
N ASP A 584 -6.57 -12.07 -48.19
CA ASP A 584 -7.15 -10.71 -48.22
C ASP A 584 -6.15 -9.68 -48.79
N TRP A 585 -4.90 -10.08 -48.96
CA TRP A 585 -3.84 -9.21 -49.44
C TRP A 585 -3.91 -8.95 -50.95
N LYS A 586 -3.57 -7.72 -51.36
CA LYS A 586 -3.58 -7.30 -52.75
C LYS A 586 -2.18 -7.16 -53.31
N CYS A 587 -1.83 -7.97 -54.30
CA CYS A 587 -0.65 -7.72 -55.14
C CYS A 587 -0.91 -6.49 -56.03
N VAL A 588 -0.05 -5.48 -55.95
CA VAL A 588 -0.23 -4.19 -56.65
C VAL A 588 0.78 -3.95 -57.77
N THR A 589 1.76 -4.85 -57.93
CA THR A 589 2.81 -4.80 -58.95
C THR A 589 2.63 -5.84 -60.05
N ASP A 590 3.39 -5.70 -61.13
CA ASP A 590 3.40 -6.60 -62.28
C ASP A 590 3.98 -7.97 -61.91
N VAL A 591 5.06 -7.97 -61.10
CA VAL A 591 5.65 -9.19 -60.54
C VAL A 591 4.81 -9.65 -59.36
N LYS A 592 4.39 -10.91 -59.39
CA LYS A 592 3.64 -11.55 -58.31
C LYS A 592 4.58 -12.19 -57.29
N PRO A 593 4.26 -12.13 -55.98
CA PRO A 593 5.05 -12.84 -54.98
C PRO A 593 4.90 -14.36 -55.16
N THR A 594 5.99 -15.08 -54.92
CA THR A 594 5.97 -16.54 -54.81
C THR A 594 5.31 -16.99 -53.50
N GLU A 595 4.88 -18.26 -53.42
CA GLU A 595 4.34 -18.81 -52.16
C GLU A 595 5.34 -18.68 -51.00
N GLN A 596 6.62 -18.87 -51.28
CA GLN A 596 7.69 -18.72 -50.29
C GLN A 596 7.84 -17.27 -49.83
N GLN A 597 7.75 -16.31 -50.76
CA GLN A 597 7.77 -14.88 -50.41
C GLN A 597 6.54 -14.49 -49.59
N LEU A 598 5.35 -15.02 -49.88
CA LEU A 598 4.15 -14.77 -49.07
C LEU A 598 4.30 -15.28 -47.62
N LYS A 599 4.89 -16.48 -47.43
CA LYS A 599 5.21 -17.01 -46.10
C LYS A 599 6.23 -16.13 -45.36
N THR A 600 7.24 -15.64 -46.08
CA THR A 600 8.22 -14.70 -45.51
C THR A 600 7.60 -13.33 -45.21
N MET A 601 6.70 -12.82 -46.05
CA MET A 601 5.96 -11.57 -45.81
C MET A 601 5.17 -11.64 -44.51
N MET A 602 4.44 -12.74 -44.26
CA MET A 602 3.71 -12.94 -43.01
C MET A 602 4.65 -12.97 -41.79
N PHE A 603 5.79 -13.67 -41.89
CA PHE A 603 6.81 -13.67 -40.84
C PHE A 603 7.38 -12.27 -40.57
N ALA A 604 7.74 -11.54 -41.63
CA ALA A 604 8.30 -10.19 -41.54
C ALA A 604 7.27 -9.16 -41.03
N LEU A 605 5.99 -9.34 -41.35
CA LEU A 605 4.88 -8.53 -40.85
C LEU A 605 4.68 -8.73 -39.34
N LYS A 606 4.65 -9.98 -38.87
CA LYS A 606 4.61 -10.29 -37.44
C LYS A 606 5.80 -9.68 -36.69
N ALA A 607 7.00 -9.73 -37.27
CA ALA A 607 8.17 -9.09 -36.69
C ALA A 607 8.07 -7.54 -36.65
N VAL A 608 7.61 -6.91 -37.75
CA VAL A 608 7.53 -5.44 -37.83
C VAL A 608 6.46 -4.87 -36.89
N LYS A 609 5.36 -5.59 -36.66
CA LYS A 609 4.29 -5.26 -35.70
C LYS A 609 4.80 -5.05 -34.27
N HIS A 610 5.87 -5.75 -33.89
CA HIS A 610 6.51 -5.65 -32.57
C HIS A 610 7.74 -4.73 -32.55
N THR A 611 8.00 -4.01 -33.64
CA THR A 611 9.12 -3.07 -33.75
C THR A 611 8.60 -1.64 -33.61
N LYS A 612 9.29 -0.78 -32.84
CA LYS A 612 8.83 0.61 -32.64
C LYS A 612 8.84 1.42 -33.94
N SER A 613 7.81 2.23 -34.15
CA SER A 613 7.55 2.98 -35.38
C SER A 613 8.40 4.25 -35.53
N ASN A 614 8.75 4.66 -36.76
CA ASN A 614 8.52 3.94 -38.01
C ASN A 614 9.44 2.72 -38.11
N ALA A 615 8.86 1.56 -38.46
CA ALA A 615 9.59 0.30 -38.46
C ALA A 615 9.72 -0.31 -39.87
N ILE A 616 10.92 -0.80 -40.18
CA ILE A 616 11.20 -1.65 -41.34
C ILE A 616 11.92 -2.91 -40.86
N VAL A 617 11.43 -4.07 -41.31
CA VAL A 617 12.08 -5.37 -41.06
C VAL A 617 12.42 -5.99 -42.40
N VAL A 618 13.69 -6.33 -42.62
CA VAL A 618 14.12 -7.23 -43.69
C VAL A 618 14.26 -8.62 -43.09
N ALA A 619 13.64 -9.62 -43.71
CA ALA A 619 13.66 -11.00 -43.23
C ALA A 619 13.70 -11.99 -44.39
N ASN A 620 14.20 -13.19 -44.13
CA ASN A 620 13.94 -14.36 -44.98
C ASN A 620 12.97 -15.31 -44.27
N ASN A 621 12.75 -16.51 -44.83
CA ASN A 621 11.82 -17.46 -44.23
C ASN A 621 12.27 -17.98 -42.85
N GLU A 622 13.51 -17.77 -42.44
CA GLU A 622 14.11 -18.41 -41.29
C GLU A 622 14.35 -17.43 -40.13
N ARG A 623 14.68 -16.18 -40.46
CA ARG A 623 14.98 -15.14 -39.47
C ARG A 623 14.79 -13.73 -39.99
N THR A 624 14.75 -12.79 -39.06
CA THR A 624 15.04 -11.38 -39.36
C THR A 624 16.50 -11.23 -39.80
N LEU A 625 16.74 -10.43 -40.84
CA LEU A 625 18.05 -10.12 -41.38
C LEU A 625 18.50 -8.70 -40.99
N GLY A 626 17.56 -7.78 -40.83
CA GLY A 626 17.85 -6.44 -40.37
C GLY A 626 16.59 -5.72 -39.91
N VAL A 627 16.72 -4.94 -38.84
CA VAL A 627 15.61 -4.22 -38.20
C VAL A 627 15.96 -2.75 -38.09
N GLY A 628 15.15 -1.89 -38.71
CA GLY A 628 15.23 -0.43 -38.61
C GLY A 628 14.08 0.08 -37.78
N ALA A 629 14.32 0.34 -36.49
CA ALA A 629 13.31 0.71 -35.52
C ALA A 629 13.34 2.19 -35.14
N GLY A 630 12.17 2.76 -34.85
CA GLY A 630 12.00 3.99 -34.08
C GLY A 630 12.39 5.28 -34.80
N GLN A 631 12.49 5.29 -36.13
CA GLN A 631 12.93 6.50 -36.85
C GLN A 631 11.75 7.44 -37.13
N PRO A 632 11.95 8.77 -36.99
CA PRO A 632 10.95 9.75 -37.42
C PRO A 632 10.67 9.68 -38.92
N ASN A 633 11.67 9.30 -39.73
CA ASN A 633 11.55 9.16 -41.17
C ASN A 633 11.74 7.70 -41.62
N ARG A 634 10.82 7.20 -42.44
CA ARG A 634 10.73 5.79 -42.84
C ARG A 634 11.90 5.34 -43.72
N ILE A 635 12.44 6.22 -44.56
CA ILE A 635 13.62 5.92 -45.38
C ILE A 635 14.85 5.63 -44.52
N ASP A 636 14.96 6.23 -43.32
CA ASP A 636 16.08 5.97 -42.43
C ASP A 636 15.94 4.60 -41.76
N SER A 637 14.71 4.19 -41.38
CA SER A 637 14.43 2.81 -40.98
C SER A 637 14.76 1.82 -42.10
N ALA A 638 14.40 2.12 -43.35
CA ALA A 638 14.72 1.27 -44.49
C ALA A 638 16.24 1.14 -44.70
N LYS A 639 16.98 2.26 -44.62
CA LYS A 639 18.45 2.26 -44.71
C LYS A 639 19.09 1.43 -43.61
N ILE A 640 18.64 1.57 -42.37
CA ILE A 640 19.17 0.79 -41.24
C ILE A 640 18.91 -0.70 -41.45
N ALA A 641 17.66 -1.08 -41.74
CA ALA A 641 17.26 -2.47 -41.91
C ALA A 641 18.02 -3.16 -43.06
N VAL A 642 18.06 -2.52 -44.24
CA VAL A 642 18.76 -3.05 -45.41
C VAL A 642 20.27 -3.10 -45.21
N LYS A 643 20.87 -2.08 -44.56
CA LYS A 643 22.30 -2.08 -44.24
C LYS A 643 22.67 -3.19 -43.27
N HIS A 644 21.83 -3.43 -42.25
CA HIS A 644 22.05 -4.54 -41.31
C HIS A 644 21.90 -5.90 -41.99
N ALA A 645 20.92 -6.06 -42.89
CA ALA A 645 20.76 -7.29 -43.66
C ALA A 645 21.96 -7.56 -44.58
N GLY A 646 22.53 -6.51 -45.20
CA GLY A 646 23.81 -6.56 -45.89
C GLY A 646 23.88 -7.71 -46.91
N GLU A 647 24.92 -8.55 -46.78
CA GLU A 647 25.16 -9.69 -47.67
C GLU A 647 24.18 -10.86 -47.48
N ALA A 648 23.36 -10.84 -46.43
CA ALA A 648 22.33 -11.86 -46.22
C ALA A 648 21.07 -11.63 -47.08
N ILE A 649 20.99 -10.52 -47.83
CA ILE A 649 19.90 -10.27 -48.77
C ILE A 649 20.06 -11.20 -49.98
N ASP A 650 19.11 -12.12 -50.12
CA ASP A 650 18.97 -13.01 -51.27
C ASP A 650 17.57 -12.90 -51.93
N ASN A 651 17.27 -13.77 -52.88
CA ASN A 651 15.97 -13.77 -53.58
C ASN A 651 14.76 -14.13 -52.68
N THR A 652 15.02 -14.66 -51.48
CA THR A 652 14.00 -15.00 -50.48
C THR A 652 13.76 -13.88 -49.47
N ALA A 653 14.63 -12.86 -49.46
CA ALA A 653 14.51 -11.72 -48.59
C ALA A 653 13.31 -10.84 -48.95
N VAL A 654 12.53 -10.50 -47.94
CA VAL A 654 11.37 -9.61 -48.00
C VAL A 654 11.60 -8.43 -47.08
N MET A 655 11.23 -7.24 -47.53
CA MET A 655 11.15 -6.06 -46.68
C MET A 655 9.69 -5.82 -46.26
N SER A 656 9.44 -5.70 -44.97
CA SER A 656 8.14 -5.40 -44.37
C SER A 656 8.15 -4.02 -43.73
N SER A 657 7.01 -3.34 -43.80
CA SER A 657 6.82 -1.97 -43.32
C SER A 657 5.55 -1.89 -42.47
N ASP A 658 5.66 -1.30 -41.27
CA ASP A 658 4.54 -1.17 -40.32
C ASP A 658 3.38 -0.27 -40.81
N ALA A 659 3.67 0.62 -41.75
CA ALA A 659 2.75 1.55 -42.39
C ALA A 659 3.12 1.76 -43.87
N PHE A 660 2.33 2.54 -44.58
CA PHE A 660 2.57 2.83 -45.99
C PHE A 660 3.87 3.64 -46.19
N PHE A 661 4.49 3.52 -47.37
CA PHE A 661 5.56 4.41 -47.80
C PHE A 661 5.00 5.76 -48.27
N PRO A 662 5.47 6.91 -47.73
CA PRO A 662 4.99 8.22 -48.15
C PRO A 662 5.49 8.62 -49.55
N PHE A 663 6.63 8.06 -49.99
CA PHE A 663 7.30 8.31 -51.26
C PHE A 663 7.90 7.01 -51.80
N GLY A 664 8.29 6.99 -53.07
CA GLY A 664 8.96 5.82 -53.69
C GLY A 664 10.39 5.53 -53.20
N ASP A 665 11.00 6.43 -52.42
CA ASP A 665 12.42 6.39 -52.02
C ASP A 665 12.82 5.13 -51.24
N CYS A 666 11.96 4.63 -50.36
CA CYS A 666 12.17 3.41 -49.59
C CYS A 666 12.25 2.19 -50.52
N VAL A 667 11.38 2.14 -51.52
CA VAL A 667 11.31 1.07 -52.52
C VAL A 667 12.51 1.15 -53.46
N GLU A 668 12.90 2.36 -53.90
CA GLU A 668 14.10 2.54 -54.71
C GLU A 668 15.36 2.09 -53.96
N TYR A 669 15.47 2.44 -52.68
CA TYR A 669 16.60 2.03 -51.86
C TYR A 669 16.64 0.51 -51.69
N ALA A 670 15.50 -0.12 -51.40
CA ALA A 670 15.39 -1.58 -51.30
C ALA A 670 15.78 -2.28 -52.61
N GLY A 671 15.29 -1.78 -53.75
CA GLY A 671 15.59 -2.33 -55.08
C GLY A 671 17.07 -2.23 -55.46
N LYS A 672 17.73 -1.12 -55.12
CA LYS A 672 19.19 -0.94 -55.32
C LYS A 672 20.03 -1.93 -54.51
N HIS A 673 19.48 -2.51 -53.44
CA HIS A 673 20.16 -3.45 -52.55
C HIS A 673 19.63 -4.89 -52.69
N GLY A 674 18.89 -5.19 -53.75
CA GLY A 674 18.56 -6.57 -54.12
C GLY A 674 17.29 -7.15 -53.50
N ILE A 675 16.50 -6.38 -52.74
CA ILE A 675 15.19 -6.83 -52.23
C ILE A 675 14.26 -7.14 -53.41
N LYS A 676 13.59 -8.30 -53.38
CA LYS A 676 12.68 -8.77 -54.44
C LYS A 676 11.21 -8.82 -54.07
N ALA A 677 10.90 -8.62 -52.79
CA ALA A 677 9.54 -8.64 -52.31
C ALA A 677 9.34 -7.63 -51.16
N ILE A 678 8.20 -6.95 -51.18
CA ILE A 678 7.81 -5.94 -50.20
C ILE A 678 6.37 -6.19 -49.73
N VAL A 679 6.14 -6.12 -48.43
CA VAL A 679 4.79 -6.05 -47.85
C VAL A 679 4.63 -4.75 -47.07
N GLN A 680 3.53 -4.05 -47.33
CA GLN A 680 3.16 -2.83 -46.62
C GLN A 680 1.63 -2.70 -46.56
N PRO A 681 1.05 -1.77 -45.80
CA PRO A 681 -0.40 -1.62 -45.73
C PRO A 681 -1.02 -0.99 -46.97
N GLY A 682 -0.32 -0.06 -47.63
CA GLY A 682 -0.91 0.84 -48.63
C GLY A 682 -1.81 1.91 -48.00
N GLY A 683 -2.42 2.75 -48.85
CA GLY A 683 -3.30 3.85 -48.44
C GLY A 683 -2.67 5.24 -48.54
N SER A 684 -1.48 5.38 -49.13
CA SER A 684 -0.91 6.70 -49.43
C SER A 684 -1.58 7.30 -50.66
N VAL A 685 -1.78 8.62 -50.66
CA VAL A 685 -2.14 9.36 -51.90
C VAL A 685 -1.05 9.25 -52.98
N ARG A 686 0.15 8.80 -52.61
CA ARG A 686 1.31 8.56 -53.46
C ARG A 686 1.69 7.08 -53.58
N ASP A 687 0.78 6.14 -53.29
CA ASP A 687 1.05 4.71 -53.43
C ASP A 687 1.60 4.36 -54.83
N GLN A 688 1.13 5.07 -55.86
CA GLN A 688 1.58 4.91 -57.23
C GLN A 688 3.09 5.13 -57.41
N GLU A 689 3.72 6.06 -56.68
CA GLU A 689 5.18 6.26 -56.73
C GLU A 689 5.94 5.01 -56.25
N SER A 690 5.42 4.35 -55.20
CA SER A 690 6.00 3.12 -54.65
C SER A 690 5.78 1.93 -55.60
N ILE A 691 4.60 1.83 -56.21
CA ILE A 691 4.27 0.77 -57.18
C ILE A 691 5.16 0.90 -58.43
N GLU A 692 5.33 2.11 -58.97
CA GLU A 692 6.19 2.38 -60.11
C GLU A 692 7.66 2.06 -59.81
N ALA A 693 8.14 2.47 -58.63
CA ALA A 693 9.47 2.09 -58.18
C ALA A 693 9.62 0.56 -58.07
N ALA A 694 8.65 -0.14 -57.48
CA ALA A 694 8.70 -1.59 -57.34
C ALA A 694 8.72 -2.29 -58.70
N ASN A 695 7.84 -1.90 -59.63
CA ASN A 695 7.82 -2.41 -60.99
C ASN A 695 9.15 -2.17 -61.72
N LYS A 696 9.73 -0.97 -61.59
CA LYS A 696 11.04 -0.62 -62.17
C LYS A 696 12.17 -1.54 -61.71
N TYR A 697 12.17 -1.99 -60.45
CA TYR A 697 13.19 -2.89 -59.90
C TYR A 697 12.79 -4.38 -59.93
N GLY A 698 11.61 -4.71 -60.50
CA GLY A 698 11.08 -6.08 -60.55
C GLY A 698 10.75 -6.65 -59.17
N ILE A 699 10.24 -5.81 -58.26
CA ILE A 699 9.89 -6.17 -56.89
C ILE A 699 8.40 -6.53 -56.82
N ALA A 700 8.08 -7.69 -56.24
CA ALA A 700 6.71 -8.03 -55.90
C ALA A 700 6.27 -7.21 -54.68
N MET A 701 5.20 -6.40 -54.80
CA MET A 701 4.66 -5.61 -53.71
C MET A 701 3.23 -6.01 -53.38
N VAL A 702 2.97 -6.19 -52.09
CA VAL A 702 1.67 -6.56 -51.54
C VAL A 702 1.18 -5.51 -50.56
N PHE A 703 -0.10 -5.13 -50.69
CA PHE A 703 -0.84 -4.29 -49.77
C PHE A 703 -1.71 -5.13 -48.83
N THR A 704 -1.55 -4.93 -47.52
CA THR A 704 -2.33 -5.63 -46.49
C THR A 704 -3.61 -4.91 -46.08
N GLY A 705 -3.64 -3.58 -46.17
CA GLY A 705 -4.73 -2.74 -45.67
C GLY A 705 -4.69 -2.45 -44.17
N TYR A 706 -3.76 -3.04 -43.41
CA TYR A 706 -3.68 -2.90 -41.95
C TYR A 706 -2.36 -2.29 -41.52
N ARG A 707 -2.43 -1.22 -40.72
CA ARG A 707 -1.26 -0.52 -40.16
C ARG A 707 -1.02 -0.95 -38.71
N HIS A 708 0.24 -1.24 -38.38
CA HIS A 708 0.66 -1.70 -37.05
C HIS A 708 1.62 -0.72 -36.37
N PHE A 709 1.17 0.50 -36.10
CA PHE A 709 2.00 1.47 -35.38
C PHE A 709 2.18 1.10 -33.92
N ARG A 710 3.41 1.26 -33.42
CA ARG A 710 3.78 0.97 -32.04
C ARG A 710 4.82 1.97 -31.54
N HIS A 711 4.52 2.68 -30.46
CA HIS A 711 5.38 3.73 -29.90
C HIS A 711 5.99 3.33 -28.57
#